data_AF-A0A2P7Q0X3-F1
#
_entry.id   AF-A0A2P7Q0X3-F1
#
_cell.length_a   1.000
_cell.length_b   1.000
_cell.length_c   1.000
_cell.angle_alpha   90.00
_cell.angle_beta   90.00
_cell.angle_gamma   90.00
#
_symmetry.space_group_name_H-M   'P 1'
#
loop_
_entity.id
_entity.type
_entity.pdbx_description
1 polymer ?
#
loop_
_entity_poly.entity_id
_entity_poly.type
_entity_poly.pdbx_seq_one_letter_code
_entity_poly.pdbx_strand_id
1 'polypeptide(L)'
;MSKKIKVLLCSALLSCNFVLSVSAVESDTDEAFENKMEVRDSLNPESLKAYNKSKDINFNIVTGRDRYETSINISKKTFHSSRYLVLVNGDKYPDSISSIAVSAKLEAPIILTRGQELEEDIKKEIGRLGVEKIYIIGGSNSVSDNMERELKELKEDKIEVERFSGQNRYETNRKVVDEIFNQEFDKCVFASGENFADSISIASYVHKERIPILLIADCEEKNDFEYIAEKKIRDSLVIGGEKAVSKADFDKLENPKRYSGMNRYETSEIINRTFFKGKSNLTMTTGDSFADALSGAPYAVKNNSNLVLYNRNPKTYPSVESYETINVVGGSLAQKIKDLVQGKILYNDDYIKYADLLLKNKIAKDANMDEFFVFDGDFKKAYSETRTDQRRIYGFFFLNDLTNAYNDTGKREYIRAGIEYIKAFESQNKFDLSSMMWHDETAGRRLNYYLNFYKSGYNVMTAGELDLLKEKMSDIANKIAYTNFWAGINNHGMFQDLALLYYADDFEDKAMYRLAARRLETYFEKCFDKDGVHLENSPEYHFVILGELKHVIDDVDKNAFKDYNHLYKTYKNSEEFSRAIILPSGYLPNIGDTKTEKINLSDYYDIDSNKEKFSGRKTFYDAGYDIVKNNQSYLLFRAGYKNDVHHHNDDLSIWLYKNGNIITEVGSFGYEYSNPYADYSTSFEAHNNLVVDGKNIARGKDVVLEESSADNIMKGVSNRIENIKFEREVEYNSDLTNIKISDNIKAFDKKEHTYELRFHLDPSIKAEVVSDSSGKKSIQLFRGNILIGQVKVDKGDLSIINDVYFPYYYAKPETTDVVYIKLRAKDTSIETNIELK
;
A
#
# COMPACT_ATOMS: atom_id res chain seq x y z
N MET A 1 -6.99 -11.41 26.30
CA MET A 1 -6.03 -10.98 25.26
C MET A 1 -6.23 -9.50 24.95
N SER A 2 -5.16 -8.72 24.78
CA SER A 2 -5.21 -7.25 24.70
C SER A 2 -4.49 -6.68 23.49
N LYS A 3 -5.17 -5.76 22.76
CA LYS A 3 -4.61 -4.70 21.90
C LYS A 3 -3.24 -4.98 21.22
N LYS A 4 -3.21 -5.80 20.17
CA LYS A 4 -2.28 -5.67 19.02
C LYS A 4 -2.79 -6.56 17.87
N ILE A 5 -3.36 -5.95 16.81
CA ILE A 5 -3.69 -6.63 15.54
C ILE A 5 -3.50 -5.61 14.40
N LYS A 6 -2.28 -5.52 13.83
CA LYS A 6 -1.90 -4.67 12.69
C LYS A 6 -0.64 -5.22 11.98
N VAL A 7 -0.68 -6.35 11.29
CA VAL A 7 0.56 -6.89 10.64
C VAL A 7 0.34 -7.67 9.33
N LEU A 8 -0.73 -7.43 8.57
CA LEU A 8 -1.19 -8.41 7.56
C LEU A 8 -1.53 -7.92 6.13
N LEU A 9 -1.07 -6.73 5.74
CA LEU A 9 -1.40 -6.17 4.41
C LEU A 9 -0.20 -5.59 3.65
N CYS A 10 0.74 -4.91 4.30
CA CYS A 10 1.73 -4.12 3.57
C CYS A 10 2.91 -4.93 3.01
N SER A 11 3.50 -5.87 3.76
CA SER A 11 4.64 -6.69 3.29
C SER A 11 4.25 -7.66 2.15
N ALA A 12 2.97 -8.05 2.06
CA ALA A 12 2.44 -8.74 0.89
C ALA A 12 2.27 -7.81 -0.33
N LEU A 13 1.93 -6.53 -0.14
CA LEU A 13 1.66 -5.57 -1.23
C LEU A 13 2.94 -4.94 -1.80
N LEU A 14 3.91 -4.54 -0.96
CA LEU A 14 5.19 -3.98 -1.42
C LEU A 14 6.02 -4.99 -2.24
N SER A 15 5.80 -6.29 -2.04
CA SER A 15 6.45 -7.34 -2.80
C SER A 15 5.60 -7.95 -3.93
N CYS A 16 4.38 -7.43 -4.18
CA CYS A 16 3.57 -7.83 -5.35
C CYS A 16 4.03 -7.17 -6.67
N ASN A 17 4.69 -6.01 -6.64
CA ASN A 17 5.22 -5.33 -7.84
C ASN A 17 6.48 -6.00 -8.45
N PHE A 18 6.83 -7.22 -7.99
CA PHE A 18 7.90 -8.06 -8.54
C PHE A 18 7.33 -9.19 -9.41
N VAL A 19 7.01 -8.86 -10.65
CA VAL A 19 6.88 -9.84 -11.73
C VAL A 19 8.25 -10.01 -12.40
N LEU A 20 8.41 -11.10 -13.17
CA LEU A 20 9.66 -11.59 -13.76
C LEU A 20 10.66 -12.07 -12.65
N SER A 21 11.66 -12.95 -12.82
CA SER A 21 12.08 -13.91 -13.87
C SER A 21 12.66 -15.17 -13.13
N VAL A 22 13.24 -16.25 -13.69
CA VAL A 22 13.31 -16.83 -15.05
C VAL A 22 13.65 -18.33 -15.01
N SER A 23 13.64 -19.01 -16.16
CA SER A 23 14.54 -20.15 -16.43
C SER A 23 14.96 -20.27 -17.90
N ALA A 24 16.23 -20.61 -18.13
CA ALA A 24 16.79 -20.85 -19.45
C ALA A 24 16.49 -22.26 -20.01
N VAL A 25 15.81 -22.29 -21.16
CA VAL A 25 16.14 -22.96 -22.43
C VAL A 25 16.99 -24.27 -22.43
N GLU A 26 16.48 -25.29 -23.12
CA GLU A 26 17.22 -26.11 -24.11
C GLU A 26 16.43 -26.13 -25.44
N SER A 27 17.01 -26.67 -26.52
CA SER A 27 16.60 -26.52 -27.94
C SER A 27 15.26 -27.23 -28.31
N ASP A 28 14.58 -26.98 -29.44
CA ASP A 28 15.12 -26.93 -30.81
C ASP A 28 14.19 -26.33 -31.91
N THR A 29 14.77 -26.11 -33.10
CA THR A 29 14.17 -25.86 -34.44
C THR A 29 13.43 -24.53 -34.76
N ASP A 30 13.75 -23.99 -35.95
CA ASP A 30 13.10 -22.88 -36.67
C ASP A 30 11.77 -23.26 -37.38
N GLU A 31 11.17 -22.28 -38.07
CA GLU A 31 10.00 -22.33 -38.99
C GLU A 31 8.59 -21.99 -38.41
N ALA A 32 8.35 -20.73 -38.04
CA ALA A 32 6.96 -20.20 -37.90
C ALA A 32 6.78 -18.65 -38.02
N PHE A 33 7.68 -17.89 -38.65
CA PHE A 33 7.68 -16.42 -38.57
C PHE A 33 6.99 -15.62 -39.71
N GLU A 34 6.12 -16.26 -40.50
CA GLU A 34 5.22 -15.58 -41.45
C GLU A 34 3.75 -15.92 -41.19
N ASN A 35 3.03 -15.05 -40.48
CA ASN A 35 1.61 -14.65 -40.65
C ASN A 35 0.98 -14.13 -39.34
N LYS A 36 1.11 -12.82 -39.04
CA LYS A 36 0.14 -12.02 -38.24
C LYS A 36 0.39 -10.51 -38.18
N MET A 37 0.88 -9.89 -39.26
CA MET A 37 0.92 -8.43 -39.40
C MET A 37 -0.41 -7.86 -39.95
N GLU A 38 -1.53 -8.04 -39.25
CA GLU A 38 -2.80 -7.40 -39.69
C GLU A 38 -3.86 -7.13 -38.60
N VAL A 39 -3.47 -6.75 -37.38
CA VAL A 39 -4.36 -5.98 -36.46
C VAL A 39 -3.55 -4.93 -35.69
N ARG A 40 -3.26 -3.79 -36.34
CA ARG A 40 -2.78 -2.57 -35.66
C ARG A 40 -3.32 -1.32 -36.34
N ASP A 41 -4.55 -0.95 -35.99
CA ASP A 41 -4.97 0.45 -36.04
C ASP A 41 -6.21 0.75 -35.18
N SER A 42 -6.46 2.03 -34.88
CA SER A 42 -7.69 2.58 -34.28
C SER A 42 -8.02 2.36 -32.78
N LEU A 43 -7.03 2.48 -31.86
CA LEU A 43 -7.34 2.93 -30.49
C LEU A 43 -7.43 4.47 -30.42
N ASN A 44 -8.58 5.00 -30.88
CA ASN A 44 -8.91 6.43 -30.83
C ASN A 44 -8.97 6.96 -29.37
N PRO A 45 -8.43 8.15 -29.05
CA PRO A 45 -8.64 8.83 -27.75
C PRO A 45 -10.10 8.98 -27.31
N GLU A 46 -11.08 8.96 -28.23
CA GLU A 46 -12.51 8.93 -27.89
C GLU A 46 -12.97 7.57 -27.36
N SER A 47 -12.35 6.46 -27.80
CA SER A 47 -12.57 5.13 -27.22
C SER A 47 -12.18 5.10 -25.73
N LEU A 48 -11.11 5.79 -25.36
CA LEU A 48 -10.68 5.98 -23.97
C LEU A 48 -11.64 6.86 -23.14
N LYS A 49 -12.39 7.77 -23.80
CA LYS A 49 -13.50 8.52 -23.17
C LYS A 49 -14.76 7.66 -23.04
N ALA A 50 -15.03 6.77 -23.99
CA ALA A 50 -16.20 5.89 -23.96
C ALA A 50 -16.13 4.86 -22.81
N TYR A 51 -14.93 4.39 -22.45
CA TYR A 51 -14.75 3.40 -21.38
C TYR A 51 -14.78 4.01 -19.96
N ASN A 52 -14.54 5.32 -19.82
CA ASN A 52 -14.62 6.03 -18.54
C ASN A 52 -15.96 6.73 -18.35
N LYS A 53 -17.03 5.94 -18.21
CA LYS A 53 -18.34 6.42 -17.77
C LYS A 53 -18.76 5.81 -16.43
N SER A 54 -17.88 5.96 -15.45
CA SER A 54 -18.22 5.81 -14.03
C SER A 54 -19.44 6.67 -13.71
N LYS A 55 -20.38 6.12 -12.94
CA LYS A 55 -21.55 6.84 -12.43
C LYS A 55 -21.07 8.03 -11.58
N ASP A 56 -21.53 9.24 -11.87
CA ASP A 56 -21.20 10.43 -11.08
C ASP A 56 -21.85 10.33 -9.68
N ILE A 57 -21.10 9.79 -8.72
CA ILE A 57 -21.54 9.70 -7.31
C ILE A 57 -21.34 11.07 -6.64
N ASN A 58 -22.42 11.63 -6.12
CA ASN A 58 -22.41 12.89 -5.37
C ASN A 58 -21.88 12.68 -3.94
N PHE A 59 -20.98 13.55 -3.47
CA PHE A 59 -20.31 13.42 -2.17
C PHE A 59 -20.60 14.58 -1.22
N ASN A 60 -21.29 14.28 -0.12
CA ASN A 60 -21.63 15.23 0.94
C ASN A 60 -20.83 14.93 2.22
N ILE A 61 -19.84 15.76 2.57
CA ILE A 61 -19.10 15.60 3.84
C ILE A 61 -19.75 16.44 4.95
N VAL A 62 -19.75 15.92 6.18
CA VAL A 62 -20.13 16.62 7.41
C VAL A 62 -19.08 16.35 8.50
N THR A 63 -18.42 17.39 8.98
CA THR A 63 -17.28 17.29 9.89
C THR A 63 -17.13 18.55 10.75
N GLY A 64 -16.24 18.51 11.73
CA GLY A 64 -15.85 19.60 12.63
C GLY A 64 -14.44 19.36 13.19
N ARG A 65 -13.90 20.33 13.92
CA ARG A 65 -12.57 20.23 14.58
C ARG A 65 -12.52 19.09 15.60
N ASP A 66 -13.65 18.79 16.24
CA ASP A 66 -13.86 17.66 17.13
C ASP A 66 -15.26 17.04 16.94
N ARG A 67 -15.57 16.01 17.73
CA ARG A 67 -16.87 15.32 17.72
C ARG A 67 -18.04 16.22 18.16
N TYR A 68 -17.77 17.23 18.98
CA TYR A 68 -18.78 18.13 19.54
C TYR A 68 -19.25 19.09 18.45
N GLU A 69 -18.32 19.77 17.78
CA GLU A 69 -18.60 20.58 16.60
C GLU A 69 -19.15 19.73 15.44
N THR A 70 -18.70 18.48 15.28
CA THR A 70 -19.28 17.54 14.30
C THR A 70 -20.77 17.30 14.58
N SER A 71 -21.18 17.00 15.82
CA SER A 71 -22.59 16.82 16.18
C SER A 71 -23.45 18.06 15.92
N ILE A 72 -22.91 19.25 16.21
CA ILE A 72 -23.55 20.54 15.92
C ILE A 72 -23.67 20.78 14.41
N ASN A 73 -22.65 20.42 13.62
CA ASN A 73 -22.68 20.58 12.15
C ASN A 73 -23.60 19.57 11.46
N ILE A 74 -23.76 18.35 12.02
CA ILE A 74 -24.80 17.40 11.61
C ILE A 74 -26.19 17.99 11.90
N SER A 75 -26.40 18.52 13.11
CA SER A 75 -27.67 19.18 13.48
C SER A 75 -28.02 20.33 12.52
N LYS A 76 -27.07 21.22 12.21
CA LYS A 76 -27.23 22.30 11.23
C LYS A 76 -27.58 21.82 9.81
N LYS A 77 -27.08 20.66 9.37
CA LYS A 77 -27.45 20.06 8.06
C LYS A 77 -28.76 19.26 8.09
N THR A 78 -29.28 18.90 9.26
CA THR A 78 -30.44 17.99 9.39
C THR A 78 -31.72 18.72 9.81
N PHE A 79 -31.60 19.74 10.67
CA PHE A 79 -32.70 20.41 11.35
C PHE A 79 -32.62 21.94 11.21
N HIS A 80 -33.58 22.53 10.49
CA HIS A 80 -33.75 24.00 10.47
C HIS A 80 -34.19 24.51 11.84
N SER A 81 -35.16 23.82 12.46
CA SER A 81 -35.59 23.95 13.85
C SER A 81 -35.84 22.56 14.44
N SER A 82 -35.91 22.45 15.77
CA SER A 82 -36.38 21.26 16.47
C SER A 82 -36.94 21.63 17.83
N ARG A 83 -38.14 21.14 18.14
CA ARG A 83 -38.80 21.29 19.45
C ARG A 83 -38.02 20.60 20.57
N TYR A 84 -37.40 19.48 20.22
CA TYR A 84 -36.72 18.57 21.12
C TYR A 84 -35.22 18.50 20.79
N LEU A 85 -34.39 18.28 21.79
CA LEU A 85 -32.96 18.01 21.63
C LEU A 85 -32.55 16.90 22.61
N VAL A 86 -31.73 15.96 22.16
CA VAL A 86 -31.16 14.91 23.02
C VAL A 86 -29.70 15.24 23.29
N LEU A 87 -29.33 15.38 24.57
CA LEU A 87 -27.98 15.77 25.00
C LEU A 87 -27.30 14.58 25.67
N VAL A 88 -26.13 14.20 25.18
CA VAL A 88 -25.36 13.06 25.70
C VAL A 88 -23.87 13.34 25.83
N ASN A 89 -23.18 12.57 26.66
CA ASN A 89 -21.73 12.71 26.82
C ASN A 89 -21.00 12.17 25.56
N GLY A 90 -20.17 13.01 24.95
CA GLY A 90 -19.43 12.65 23.74
C GLY A 90 -18.21 11.75 23.96
N ASP A 91 -17.74 11.57 25.19
CA ASP A 91 -16.62 10.71 25.56
C ASP A 91 -17.05 9.40 26.26
N LYS A 92 -18.25 9.37 26.88
CA LYS A 92 -18.81 8.21 27.58
C LYS A 92 -19.96 7.61 26.77
N TYR A 93 -19.74 6.43 26.19
CA TYR A 93 -20.74 5.75 25.36
C TYR A 93 -21.89 4.99 26.08
N PRO A 94 -21.74 4.44 27.31
CA PRO A 94 -22.71 3.46 27.84
C PRO A 94 -24.17 3.93 27.92
N ASP A 95 -24.42 5.09 28.54
CA ASP A 95 -25.76 5.70 28.56
C ASP A 95 -26.19 6.16 27.16
N SER A 96 -25.23 6.72 26.41
CA SER A 96 -25.42 7.45 25.16
C SER A 96 -26.03 6.61 24.03
N ILE A 97 -25.87 5.28 24.03
CA ILE A 97 -26.55 4.38 23.07
C ILE A 97 -28.08 4.57 23.14
N SER A 98 -28.64 4.81 24.33
CA SER A 98 -30.10 4.95 24.50
C SER A 98 -30.67 6.21 23.85
N SER A 99 -29.85 7.21 23.51
CA SER A 99 -30.31 8.39 22.76
C SER A 99 -30.83 8.08 21.36
N ILE A 100 -30.43 6.95 20.77
CA ILE A 100 -30.97 6.46 19.49
C ILE A 100 -32.49 6.30 19.58
N ALA A 101 -32.99 5.70 20.67
CA ALA A 101 -34.42 5.46 20.85
C ALA A 101 -35.21 6.76 21.06
N VAL A 102 -34.66 7.71 21.83
CA VAL A 102 -35.26 9.04 22.05
C VAL A 102 -35.32 9.83 20.73
N SER A 103 -34.20 9.87 20.00
CA SER A 103 -34.08 10.57 18.72
C SER A 103 -34.94 9.92 17.62
N ALA A 104 -35.09 8.59 17.63
CA ALA A 104 -35.98 7.83 16.76
C ALA A 104 -37.46 8.19 16.96
N LYS A 105 -37.92 8.31 18.22
CA LYS A 105 -39.31 8.62 18.51
C LYS A 105 -39.67 10.09 18.28
N LEU A 106 -38.79 11.00 18.69
CA LEU A 106 -39.05 12.44 18.75
C LEU A 106 -38.52 13.24 17.56
N GLU A 107 -37.83 12.58 16.62
CA GLU A 107 -37.17 13.19 15.44
C GLU A 107 -36.22 14.34 15.83
N ALA A 108 -35.49 14.17 16.93
CA ALA A 108 -34.69 15.19 17.58
C ALA A 108 -33.17 15.06 17.27
N PRO A 109 -32.40 16.14 17.11
CA PRO A 109 -30.94 16.07 17.05
C PRO A 109 -30.32 15.47 18.32
N ILE A 110 -29.29 14.65 18.14
CA ILE A 110 -28.39 14.20 19.20
C ILE A 110 -27.18 15.13 19.21
N ILE A 111 -27.05 15.95 20.25
CA ILE A 111 -25.90 16.83 20.47
C ILE A 111 -24.99 16.20 21.52
N LEU A 112 -23.68 16.28 21.28
CA LEU A 112 -22.66 15.79 22.19
C LEU A 112 -22.16 16.94 23.08
N THR A 113 -21.84 16.63 24.34
CA THR A 113 -21.18 17.53 25.30
C THR A 113 -20.05 16.82 26.05
N ARG A 114 -19.05 17.55 26.54
CA ARG A 114 -18.07 17.06 27.53
C ARG A 114 -18.71 16.71 28.87
N GLY A 115 -19.91 17.25 29.15
CA GLY A 115 -20.74 16.90 30.31
C GLY A 115 -20.29 17.52 31.64
N GLN A 116 -19.44 18.55 31.64
CA GLN A 116 -18.95 19.22 32.85
C GLN A 116 -19.56 20.63 33.01
N GLU A 117 -19.34 21.50 32.03
CA GLU A 117 -19.82 22.90 31.95
C GLU A 117 -20.47 23.13 30.58
N LEU A 118 -21.55 23.93 30.50
CA LEU A 118 -22.34 24.07 29.28
C LEU A 118 -21.60 24.83 28.17
N GLU A 119 -21.16 24.10 27.14
CA GLU A 119 -20.38 24.67 26.04
C GLU A 119 -21.17 25.73 25.25
N GLU A 120 -20.52 26.88 25.00
CA GLU A 120 -21.13 28.06 24.39
C GLU A 120 -21.72 27.82 22.99
N ASP A 121 -21.13 26.91 22.22
CA ASP A 121 -21.66 26.53 20.90
C ASP A 121 -22.91 25.63 20.98
N ILE A 122 -23.12 24.91 22.09
CA ILE A 122 -24.37 24.17 22.36
C ILE A 122 -25.48 25.17 22.69
N LYS A 123 -25.21 26.22 23.46
CA LYS A 123 -26.21 27.29 23.75
C LYS A 123 -26.69 27.96 22.47
N LYS A 124 -25.77 28.29 21.56
CA LYS A 124 -26.09 28.85 20.23
C LYS A 124 -26.94 27.89 19.39
N GLU A 125 -26.65 26.60 19.43
CA GLU A 125 -27.39 25.59 18.67
C GLU A 125 -28.80 25.35 19.25
N ILE A 126 -28.95 25.33 20.58
CA ILE A 126 -30.25 25.33 21.29
C ILE A 126 -31.08 26.56 20.89
N GLY A 127 -30.46 27.74 20.86
CA GLY A 127 -31.09 28.97 20.42
C GLY A 127 -31.53 28.92 18.95
N ARG A 128 -30.63 28.50 18.05
CA ARG A 128 -30.88 28.34 16.61
C ARG A 128 -32.02 27.38 16.30
N LEU A 129 -32.08 26.25 17.00
CA LEU A 129 -33.10 25.22 16.79
C LEU A 129 -34.49 25.63 17.32
N GLY A 130 -34.56 26.59 18.24
CA GLY A 130 -35.81 26.96 18.90
C GLY A 130 -36.30 25.92 19.90
N VAL A 131 -35.38 25.22 20.59
CA VAL A 131 -35.72 24.10 21.48
C VAL A 131 -36.63 24.55 22.63
N GLU A 132 -37.66 23.75 22.89
CA GLU A 132 -38.58 23.83 24.03
C GLU A 132 -38.18 22.85 25.14
N LYS A 133 -37.78 21.62 24.77
CA LYS A 133 -37.43 20.56 25.75
C LYS A 133 -36.14 19.81 25.40
N ILE A 134 -35.29 19.60 26.42
CA ILE A 134 -34.00 18.89 26.33
C ILE A 134 -34.07 17.59 27.15
N TYR A 135 -33.66 16.50 26.53
CA TYR A 135 -33.53 15.18 27.14
C TYR A 135 -32.07 14.85 27.39
N ILE A 136 -31.64 14.83 28.65
CA ILE A 136 -30.30 14.42 29.07
C ILE A 136 -30.30 12.90 29.27
N ILE A 137 -29.42 12.19 28.55
CA ILE A 137 -29.28 10.73 28.71
C ILE A 137 -28.00 10.43 29.47
N GLY A 138 -28.16 9.77 30.63
CA GLY A 138 -27.09 9.41 31.55
C GLY A 138 -27.10 10.20 32.86
N GLY A 139 -26.49 9.59 33.89
CA GLY A 139 -26.46 10.14 35.25
C GLY A 139 -25.60 11.40 35.40
N SER A 140 -25.53 11.95 36.61
CA SER A 140 -24.72 13.14 36.95
C SER A 140 -23.22 12.97 36.61
N ASN A 141 -22.72 11.72 36.69
CA ASN A 141 -21.38 11.34 36.25
C ASN A 141 -21.16 11.44 34.72
N SER A 142 -22.22 11.38 33.92
CA SER A 142 -22.19 11.49 32.46
C SER A 142 -22.44 12.93 32.00
N VAL A 143 -23.42 13.61 32.60
CA VAL A 143 -23.71 15.05 32.38
C VAL A 143 -23.98 15.69 33.72
N SER A 144 -23.15 16.67 34.14
CA SER A 144 -23.18 17.21 35.50
C SER A 144 -24.53 17.85 35.88
N ASP A 145 -24.84 17.84 37.18
CA ASP A 145 -26.03 18.54 37.71
C ASP A 145 -25.88 20.07 37.62
N ASN A 146 -24.64 20.56 37.48
CA ASN A 146 -24.35 21.96 37.17
C ASN A 146 -24.79 22.30 35.73
N MET A 147 -24.42 21.49 34.75
CA MET A 147 -24.85 21.67 33.36
C MET A 147 -26.37 21.55 33.21
N GLU A 148 -27.02 20.63 33.93
CA GLU A 148 -28.49 20.55 33.95
C GLU A 148 -29.15 21.82 34.49
N ARG A 149 -28.57 22.45 35.52
CA ARG A 149 -29.02 23.76 36.01
C ARG A 149 -28.80 24.86 34.96
N GLU A 150 -27.60 24.96 34.40
CA GLU A 150 -27.27 25.95 33.37
C GLU A 150 -28.21 25.85 32.15
N LEU A 151 -28.59 24.64 31.75
CA LEU A 151 -29.56 24.39 30.67
C LEU A 151 -30.97 24.91 31.00
N LYS A 152 -31.41 24.77 32.26
CA LYS A 152 -32.71 25.28 32.76
C LYS A 152 -32.74 26.81 32.88
N GLU A 153 -31.57 27.45 32.88
CA GLU A 153 -31.40 28.91 33.07
C GLU A 153 -31.15 29.67 31.73
N LEU A 154 -31.12 28.97 30.58
CA LEU A 154 -30.72 29.54 29.27
C LEU A 154 -31.64 30.62 28.65
N LYS A 155 -32.87 30.79 29.12
CA LYS A 155 -33.88 31.66 28.48
C LYS A 155 -34.85 32.27 29.51
N GLU A 156 -35.41 33.41 29.14
CA GLU A 156 -36.56 34.02 29.84
C GLU A 156 -37.80 33.10 29.77
N ASP A 157 -38.05 32.51 28.59
CA ASP A 157 -38.96 31.37 28.40
C ASP A 157 -38.25 30.06 28.79
N LYS A 158 -38.54 29.56 29.99
CA LYS A 158 -37.87 28.38 30.58
C LYS A 158 -37.92 27.15 29.67
N ILE A 159 -36.74 26.65 29.28
CA ILE A 159 -36.58 25.38 28.59
C ILE A 159 -36.87 24.24 29.58
N GLU A 160 -37.70 23.27 29.19
CA GLU A 160 -37.92 22.07 29.99
C GLU A 160 -36.70 21.15 29.85
N VAL A 161 -36.15 20.66 30.95
CA VAL A 161 -34.97 19.77 30.93
C VAL A 161 -35.23 18.55 31.80
N GLU A 162 -35.21 17.38 31.17
CA GLU A 162 -35.54 16.08 31.75
C GLU A 162 -34.34 15.12 31.63
N ARG A 163 -34.14 14.27 32.64
CA ARG A 163 -33.02 13.31 32.70
C ARG A 163 -33.49 11.86 32.76
N PHE A 164 -32.95 11.04 31.86
CA PHE A 164 -33.09 9.59 31.88
C PHE A 164 -31.76 8.94 32.26
N SER A 165 -31.74 8.27 33.41
CA SER A 165 -30.56 7.62 34.00
C SER A 165 -30.98 6.56 35.02
N GLY A 166 -30.28 5.43 35.05
CA GLY A 166 -30.34 4.46 36.15
C GLY A 166 -28.97 4.24 36.81
N GLN A 167 -28.82 3.16 37.58
CA GLN A 167 -27.55 2.75 38.19
C GLN A 167 -26.56 2.22 37.14
N ASN A 168 -27.06 1.63 36.05
CA ASN A 168 -26.28 1.11 34.94
C ASN A 168 -26.92 1.45 33.58
N ARG A 169 -26.22 1.11 32.49
CA ARG A 169 -26.68 1.38 31.11
C ARG A 169 -28.01 0.69 30.76
N TYR A 170 -28.31 -0.44 31.38
CA TYR A 170 -29.52 -1.24 31.14
C TYR A 170 -30.74 -0.61 31.81
N GLU A 171 -30.60 -0.10 33.05
CA GLU A 171 -31.61 0.73 33.70
C GLU A 171 -31.81 2.08 32.98
N THR A 172 -30.75 2.76 32.56
CA THR A 172 -30.86 3.98 31.72
C THR A 172 -31.65 3.68 30.44
N ASN A 173 -31.39 2.55 29.79
CA ASN A 173 -32.09 2.11 28.59
C ASN A 173 -33.56 1.76 28.83
N ARG A 174 -33.87 0.98 29.89
CA ARG A 174 -35.25 0.66 30.29
C ARG A 174 -36.06 1.93 30.58
N LYS A 175 -35.52 2.87 31.38
CA LYS A 175 -36.19 4.15 31.64
C LYS A 175 -36.45 4.93 30.35
N VAL A 176 -35.47 4.99 29.43
CA VAL A 176 -35.68 5.61 28.11
C VAL A 176 -36.83 4.95 27.34
N VAL A 177 -36.95 3.62 27.38
CA VAL A 177 -38.02 2.91 26.66
C VAL A 177 -39.39 3.17 27.29
N ASP A 178 -39.52 3.07 28.61
CA ASP A 178 -40.81 3.28 29.30
C ASP A 178 -41.38 4.69 29.09
N GLU A 179 -40.54 5.72 29.23
CA GLU A 179 -40.96 7.14 29.18
C GLU A 179 -41.23 7.64 27.74
N ILE A 180 -40.71 6.95 26.72
CA ILE A 180 -40.76 7.41 25.31
C ILE A 180 -41.59 6.51 24.39
N PHE A 181 -41.70 5.21 24.67
CA PHE A 181 -42.40 4.27 23.79
C PHE A 181 -43.77 3.82 24.30
N ASN A 182 -44.13 4.17 25.54
CA ASN A 182 -45.18 3.54 26.35
C ASN A 182 -44.83 2.09 26.73
N GLN A 183 -45.58 1.51 27.66
CA GLN A 183 -45.27 0.23 28.30
C GLN A 183 -45.50 -1.03 27.42
N GLU A 184 -46.06 -0.91 26.21
CA GLU A 184 -46.36 -2.07 25.34
C GLU A 184 -45.97 -1.77 23.88
N PHE A 185 -45.28 -2.73 23.22
CA PHE A 185 -44.89 -2.61 21.81
C PHE A 185 -44.65 -3.98 21.16
N ASP A 186 -45.33 -4.24 20.03
CA ASP A 186 -45.26 -5.53 19.30
C ASP A 186 -43.87 -5.91 18.76
N LYS A 187 -42.94 -4.96 18.62
CA LYS A 187 -41.67 -5.15 17.91
C LYS A 187 -40.53 -4.40 18.58
N CYS A 188 -39.40 -5.09 18.74
CA CYS A 188 -38.22 -4.53 19.41
C CYS A 188 -36.92 -4.94 18.71
N VAL A 189 -35.93 -4.07 18.76
CA VAL A 189 -34.53 -4.40 18.47
C VAL A 189 -33.82 -4.75 19.77
N PHE A 190 -32.98 -5.78 19.74
CA PHE A 190 -32.16 -6.22 20.86
C PHE A 190 -30.69 -6.21 20.47
N ALA A 191 -29.83 -5.67 21.34
CA ALA A 191 -28.40 -5.60 21.11
C ALA A 191 -27.63 -5.68 22.43
N SER A 192 -26.30 -5.89 22.37
CA SER A 192 -25.46 -5.86 23.57
C SER A 192 -25.40 -4.47 24.18
N GLY A 193 -25.47 -4.36 25.51
CA GLY A 193 -25.06 -3.13 26.17
C GLY A 193 -23.54 -2.93 26.19
N GLU A 194 -22.74 -3.99 26.07
CA GLU A 194 -21.28 -3.96 26.21
C GLU A 194 -20.52 -3.51 24.94
N ASN A 195 -21.22 -3.27 23.82
CA ASN A 195 -20.63 -2.63 22.66
C ASN A 195 -21.61 -1.67 21.95
N PHE A 196 -21.08 -0.62 21.35
CA PHE A 196 -21.90 0.42 20.68
C PHE A 196 -22.25 0.12 19.22
N ALA A 197 -21.50 -0.76 18.55
CA ALA A 197 -21.41 -0.76 17.10
C ALA A 197 -22.54 -1.55 16.44
N ASP A 198 -22.99 -2.63 17.08
CA ASP A 198 -24.20 -3.37 16.67
C ASP A 198 -25.44 -2.46 16.79
N SER A 199 -25.62 -1.83 17.96
CA SER A 199 -26.74 -0.92 18.28
C SER A 199 -26.79 0.35 17.41
N ILE A 200 -25.65 0.92 17.05
CA ILE A 200 -25.58 2.08 16.14
C ILE A 200 -25.82 1.67 14.69
N SER A 201 -25.38 0.48 14.24
CA SER A 201 -25.55 0.04 12.85
C SER A 201 -27.01 -0.15 12.44
N ILE A 202 -27.90 -0.45 13.40
CA ILE A 202 -29.35 -0.60 13.20
C ILE A 202 -30.12 0.70 13.46
N ALA A 203 -29.46 1.78 13.91
CA ALA A 203 -30.10 3.01 14.35
C ALA A 203 -31.02 3.64 13.29
N SER A 204 -30.60 3.68 12.02
CA SER A 204 -31.43 4.27 10.96
C SER A 204 -32.70 3.46 10.67
N TYR A 205 -32.69 2.14 10.92
CA TYR A 205 -33.90 1.30 10.84
C TYR A 205 -34.82 1.55 12.03
N VAL A 206 -34.25 1.60 13.24
CA VAL A 206 -34.96 1.92 14.50
C VAL A 206 -35.70 3.26 14.41
N HIS A 207 -35.02 4.30 13.89
CA HIS A 207 -35.63 5.58 13.53
C HIS A 207 -36.77 5.44 12.51
N LYS A 208 -36.54 4.73 11.40
CA LYS A 208 -37.51 4.59 10.30
C LYS A 208 -38.81 3.90 10.73
N GLU A 209 -38.71 2.85 11.55
CA GLU A 209 -39.89 2.11 12.05
C GLU A 209 -40.46 2.70 13.35
N ARG A 210 -39.74 3.64 14.01
CA ARG A 210 -40.05 4.21 15.33
C ARG A 210 -40.30 3.16 16.42
N ILE A 211 -39.44 2.13 16.47
CA ILE A 211 -39.42 1.04 17.46
C ILE A 211 -38.29 1.26 18.49
N PRO A 212 -38.34 0.64 19.69
CA PRO A 212 -37.26 0.76 20.68
C PRO A 212 -36.06 -0.17 20.38
N ILE A 213 -34.92 0.17 21.00
CA ILE A 213 -33.78 -0.74 21.20
C ILE A 213 -33.71 -1.07 22.69
N LEU A 214 -33.76 -2.35 23.03
CA LEU A 214 -33.41 -2.85 24.35
C LEU A 214 -31.97 -3.38 24.35
N LEU A 215 -31.20 -3.00 25.37
CA LEU A 215 -29.86 -3.51 25.63
C LEU A 215 -29.95 -4.73 26.54
N ILE A 216 -29.22 -5.80 26.21
CA ILE A 216 -29.13 -7.04 27.00
C ILE A 216 -27.72 -7.15 27.61
N ALA A 217 -27.65 -7.58 28.87
CA ALA A 217 -26.40 -7.89 29.56
C ALA A 217 -25.85 -9.30 29.20
N ASP A 218 -24.52 -9.45 29.21
CA ASP A 218 -23.80 -10.73 28.94
C ASP A 218 -23.75 -11.65 30.20
N CYS A 219 -24.35 -11.22 31.31
CA CYS A 219 -24.47 -11.97 32.55
C CYS A 219 -25.86 -11.76 33.18
N GLU A 220 -26.24 -12.65 34.11
CA GLU A 220 -27.60 -12.68 34.71
C GLU A 220 -27.88 -11.53 35.70
N GLU A 221 -27.93 -10.28 35.20
CA GLU A 221 -28.79 -9.26 35.83
C GLU A 221 -30.24 -9.72 35.70
N LYS A 222 -30.82 -10.19 36.81
CA LYS A 222 -31.98 -11.09 36.83
C LYS A 222 -33.27 -10.57 36.21
N ASN A 223 -33.35 -9.27 35.92
CA ASN A 223 -34.59 -8.57 35.60
C ASN A 223 -34.71 -8.15 34.13
N ASP A 224 -33.71 -8.40 33.26
CA ASP A 224 -33.81 -8.08 31.83
C ASP A 224 -34.94 -8.86 31.15
N PHE A 225 -35.01 -10.17 31.37
CA PHE A 225 -36.05 -11.02 30.76
C PHE A 225 -37.43 -10.89 31.44
N GLU A 226 -37.47 -10.52 32.73
CA GLU A 226 -38.73 -10.16 33.40
C GLU A 226 -39.33 -8.90 32.75
N TYR A 227 -38.52 -7.85 32.60
CA TYR A 227 -38.92 -6.61 31.93
C TYR A 227 -39.35 -6.83 30.47
N ILE A 228 -38.62 -7.67 29.72
CA ILE A 228 -38.96 -8.01 28.32
C ILE A 228 -40.34 -8.69 28.23
N ALA A 229 -40.66 -9.58 29.17
CA ALA A 229 -41.95 -10.27 29.20
C ALA A 229 -43.14 -9.32 29.46
N GLU A 230 -42.94 -8.23 30.21
CA GLU A 230 -43.97 -7.22 30.45
C GLU A 230 -44.39 -6.45 29.18
N LYS A 231 -43.47 -6.25 28.21
CA LYS A 231 -43.70 -5.38 27.05
C LYS A 231 -44.49 -6.01 25.89
N LYS A 232 -44.80 -7.31 25.98
CA LYS A 232 -45.58 -8.08 24.99
C LYS A 232 -45.00 -8.07 23.56
N ILE A 233 -43.67 -8.13 23.46
CA ILE A 233 -42.93 -8.09 22.18
C ILE A 233 -43.15 -9.39 21.39
N ARG A 234 -43.52 -9.28 20.11
CA ARG A 234 -43.86 -10.39 19.21
C ARG A 234 -42.90 -10.58 18.03
N ASP A 235 -42.18 -9.54 17.61
CA ASP A 235 -41.15 -9.59 16.56
C ASP A 235 -39.81 -9.06 17.10
N SER A 236 -38.89 -9.98 17.39
CA SER A 236 -37.60 -9.66 18.03
C SER A 236 -36.45 -9.64 17.03
N LEU A 237 -35.79 -8.48 16.85
CA LEU A 237 -34.66 -8.33 15.94
C LEU A 237 -33.35 -8.22 16.73
N VAL A 238 -32.57 -9.30 16.76
CA VAL A 238 -31.33 -9.39 17.53
C VAL A 238 -30.14 -8.99 16.66
N ILE A 239 -29.35 -8.01 17.11
CA ILE A 239 -28.23 -7.46 16.35
C ILE A 239 -26.91 -7.79 17.07
N GLY A 240 -25.94 -8.28 16.30
CA GLY A 240 -24.67 -8.79 16.81
C GLY A 240 -24.67 -10.30 17.04
N GLY A 241 -23.47 -10.88 17.07
CA GLY A 241 -23.26 -12.33 17.18
C GLY A 241 -23.55 -12.90 18.57
N GLU A 242 -23.29 -14.20 18.77
CA GLU A 242 -23.53 -14.86 20.06
C GLU A 242 -22.64 -14.35 21.22
N LYS A 243 -21.62 -13.53 20.93
CA LYS A 243 -20.81 -12.77 21.93
C LYS A 243 -21.36 -11.38 22.26
N ALA A 244 -22.50 -11.00 21.67
CA ALA A 244 -23.15 -9.69 21.87
C ALA A 244 -24.51 -9.88 22.56
N VAL A 245 -25.29 -10.87 22.10
CA VAL A 245 -26.45 -11.42 22.80
C VAL A 245 -26.32 -12.93 22.71
N SER A 246 -26.24 -13.63 23.84
CA SER A 246 -25.95 -15.06 23.86
C SER A 246 -27.01 -15.89 23.12
N LYS A 247 -26.69 -17.15 22.80
CA LYS A 247 -27.71 -18.06 22.25
C LYS A 247 -28.82 -18.34 23.28
N ALA A 248 -28.47 -18.54 24.54
CA ALA A 248 -29.45 -18.79 25.60
C ALA A 248 -30.38 -17.58 25.83
N ASP A 249 -29.92 -16.37 25.54
CA ASP A 249 -30.71 -15.14 25.63
C ASP A 249 -31.56 -14.89 24.38
N PHE A 250 -31.04 -15.26 23.21
CA PHE A 250 -31.80 -15.27 21.96
C PHE A 250 -32.98 -16.26 22.01
N ASP A 251 -32.75 -17.48 22.53
CA ASP A 251 -33.75 -18.55 22.61
C ASP A 251 -34.89 -18.25 23.62
N LYS A 252 -34.79 -17.19 24.44
CA LYS A 252 -35.84 -16.69 25.36
C LYS A 252 -36.81 -15.68 24.72
N LEU A 253 -36.50 -15.13 23.54
CA LEU A 253 -37.25 -14.04 22.90
C LEU A 253 -38.39 -14.58 22.02
N GLU A 254 -39.44 -13.78 21.77
CA GLU A 254 -40.52 -14.17 20.86
C GLU A 254 -40.16 -13.89 19.38
N ASN A 255 -40.32 -14.91 18.52
CA ASN A 255 -40.02 -14.92 17.08
C ASN A 255 -38.68 -14.27 16.64
N PRO A 256 -37.53 -14.62 17.28
CA PRO A 256 -36.29 -13.88 17.14
C PRO A 256 -35.57 -14.12 15.81
N LYS A 257 -34.97 -13.06 15.26
CA LYS A 257 -34.19 -13.07 14.02
C LYS A 257 -32.86 -12.37 14.25
N ARG A 258 -31.74 -13.04 14.01
CA ARG A 258 -30.39 -12.49 14.24
C ARG A 258 -29.80 -11.88 12.97
N TYR A 259 -29.17 -10.71 13.09
CA TYR A 259 -28.38 -10.05 12.05
C TYR A 259 -26.99 -9.73 12.59
N SER A 260 -25.96 -10.39 12.07
CA SER A 260 -24.60 -10.34 12.61
C SER A 260 -23.56 -10.77 11.58
N GLY A 261 -22.46 -10.02 11.47
CA GLY A 261 -21.25 -10.45 10.76
C GLY A 261 -20.17 -10.99 11.69
N MET A 262 -19.01 -11.33 11.13
CA MET A 262 -17.78 -11.68 11.88
C MET A 262 -17.26 -10.50 12.71
N ASN A 263 -17.59 -9.27 12.30
CA ASN A 263 -17.16 -8.03 12.95
C ASN A 263 -18.21 -6.91 12.75
N ARG A 264 -18.03 -5.79 13.44
CA ARG A 264 -18.96 -4.65 13.46
C ARG A 264 -19.27 -4.04 12.07
N TYR A 265 -18.30 -4.02 11.16
CA TYR A 265 -18.45 -3.44 9.82
C TYR A 265 -19.31 -4.35 8.95
N GLU A 266 -19.09 -5.66 9.05
CA GLU A 266 -19.92 -6.67 8.37
C GLU A 266 -21.34 -6.73 8.96
N THR A 267 -21.53 -6.63 10.28
CA THR A 267 -22.88 -6.45 10.86
C THR A 267 -23.57 -5.23 10.25
N SER A 268 -22.86 -4.11 10.13
CA SER A 268 -23.36 -2.86 9.52
C SER A 268 -23.81 -3.04 8.07
N GLU A 269 -23.00 -3.72 7.25
CA GLU A 269 -23.31 -3.99 5.84
C GLU A 269 -24.41 -5.06 5.66
N ILE A 270 -24.52 -6.04 6.56
CA ILE A 270 -25.64 -6.98 6.58
C ILE A 270 -26.96 -6.25 6.86
N ILE A 271 -26.96 -5.31 7.80
CA ILE A 271 -28.13 -4.47 8.11
C ILE A 271 -28.49 -3.60 6.89
N ASN A 272 -27.50 -2.96 6.29
CA ASN A 272 -27.66 -2.15 5.08
C ASN A 272 -28.30 -2.94 3.93
N ARG A 273 -27.72 -4.11 3.59
CA ARG A 273 -28.21 -4.99 2.51
C ARG A 273 -29.54 -5.67 2.80
N THR A 274 -29.94 -5.76 4.07
CA THR A 274 -31.24 -6.31 4.49
C THR A 274 -32.34 -5.25 4.45
N PHE A 275 -32.14 -4.15 5.17
CA PHE A 275 -33.21 -3.18 5.47
C PHE A 275 -33.21 -1.95 4.56
N PHE A 276 -32.12 -1.69 3.82
CA PHE A 276 -31.93 -0.54 2.92
C PHE A 276 -31.57 -0.95 1.48
N LYS A 277 -31.86 -2.21 1.10
CA LYS A 277 -31.71 -2.70 -0.27
C LYS A 277 -32.41 -1.79 -1.28
N GLY A 278 -31.70 -1.36 -2.31
CA GLY A 278 -32.25 -0.55 -3.40
C GLY A 278 -32.43 0.94 -3.06
N LYS A 279 -31.85 1.45 -1.96
CA LYS A 279 -31.69 2.90 -1.76
C LYS A 279 -30.58 3.43 -2.65
N SER A 280 -30.79 4.60 -3.26
CA SER A 280 -29.75 5.32 -3.99
C SER A 280 -28.86 6.19 -3.11
N ASN A 281 -29.18 6.35 -1.82
CA ASN A 281 -28.38 7.12 -0.88
C ASN A 281 -27.74 6.22 0.17
N LEU A 282 -26.48 6.51 0.51
CA LEU A 282 -25.74 5.90 1.62
C LEU A 282 -25.28 6.99 2.59
N THR A 283 -25.23 6.69 3.89
CA THR A 283 -24.50 7.50 4.87
C THR A 283 -23.43 6.64 5.55
N MET A 284 -22.23 7.20 5.71
CA MET A 284 -21.05 6.49 6.18
C MET A 284 -20.40 7.23 7.34
N THR A 285 -19.89 6.49 8.32
CA THR A 285 -19.16 7.04 9.49
C THR A 285 -18.16 6.02 10.04
N THR A 286 -17.20 6.47 10.85
CA THR A 286 -16.22 5.53 11.43
C THR A 286 -16.84 4.67 12.54
N GLY A 287 -16.58 3.37 12.51
CA GLY A 287 -16.85 2.44 13.61
C GLY A 287 -15.70 2.30 14.62
N ASP A 288 -14.59 3.04 14.44
CA ASP A 288 -13.52 3.14 15.45
C ASP A 288 -13.97 3.96 16.68
N SER A 289 -14.98 4.82 16.54
CA SER A 289 -15.55 5.65 17.61
C SER A 289 -17.08 5.73 17.51
N PHE A 290 -17.76 5.90 18.65
CA PHE A 290 -19.22 5.94 18.70
C PHE A 290 -19.81 7.31 18.36
N ALA A 291 -19.05 8.39 18.56
CA ALA A 291 -19.58 9.74 18.70
C ALA A 291 -20.18 10.33 17.39
N ASP A 292 -19.38 10.35 16.33
CA ASP A 292 -19.78 10.83 15.00
C ASP A 292 -20.86 9.90 14.39
N ALA A 293 -20.89 8.63 14.81
CA ALA A 293 -21.84 7.63 14.34
C ALA A 293 -23.21 7.73 15.03
N LEU A 294 -23.21 7.96 16.35
CA LEU A 294 -24.42 8.20 17.14
C LEU A 294 -25.14 9.47 16.69
N SER A 295 -24.39 10.58 16.57
CA SER A 295 -24.93 11.85 16.10
C SER A 295 -25.28 11.86 14.60
N GLY A 296 -24.68 10.97 13.81
CA GLY A 296 -24.96 10.79 12.38
C GLY A 296 -26.26 10.02 12.05
N ALA A 297 -26.82 9.24 13.00
CA ALA A 297 -27.97 8.39 12.73
C ALA A 297 -29.24 9.14 12.27
N PRO A 298 -29.62 10.30 12.85
CA PRO A 298 -30.77 11.09 12.38
C PRO A 298 -30.55 11.66 10.98
N TYR A 299 -29.30 12.01 10.64
CA TYR A 299 -28.92 12.53 9.33
C TYR A 299 -28.99 11.47 8.23
N ALA A 300 -28.58 10.23 8.53
CA ALA A 300 -28.75 9.11 7.60
C ALA A 300 -30.23 8.87 7.23
N VAL A 301 -31.11 8.92 8.23
CA VAL A 301 -32.57 8.78 8.08
C VAL A 301 -33.14 9.94 7.25
N LYS A 302 -32.72 11.18 7.54
CA LYS A 302 -33.11 12.38 6.76
C LYS A 302 -32.70 12.29 5.29
N ASN A 303 -31.59 11.61 5.00
CA ASN A 303 -31.09 11.33 3.65
C ASN A 303 -31.65 10.04 3.03
N ASN A 304 -32.66 9.38 3.63
CA ASN A 304 -33.29 8.14 3.13
C ASN A 304 -32.28 6.98 2.95
N SER A 305 -31.29 6.89 3.84
CA SER A 305 -30.15 5.97 3.78
C SER A 305 -29.95 5.21 5.09
N ASN A 306 -29.16 4.12 5.07
CA ASN A 306 -28.60 3.57 6.31
C ASN A 306 -27.37 4.38 6.74
N LEU A 307 -27.06 4.33 8.03
CA LEU A 307 -25.74 4.67 8.56
C LEU A 307 -24.87 3.40 8.60
N VAL A 308 -23.80 3.37 7.81
CA VAL A 308 -22.87 2.23 7.72
C VAL A 308 -21.52 2.59 8.33
N LEU A 309 -21.01 1.69 9.16
CA LEU A 309 -19.71 1.81 9.82
C LEU A 309 -18.58 1.33 8.90
N TYR A 310 -17.48 2.09 8.86
CA TYR A 310 -16.21 1.73 8.21
C TYR A 310 -15.02 2.09 9.12
N ASN A 311 -13.76 1.79 8.73
CA ASN A 311 -12.59 2.29 9.46
C ASN A 311 -11.38 2.64 8.57
N ARG A 312 -10.14 2.60 9.10
CA ARG A 312 -8.94 2.91 8.31
C ARG A 312 -8.55 1.87 7.26
N ASN A 313 -9.20 0.71 7.24
CA ASN A 313 -8.97 -0.36 6.27
C ASN A 313 -10.01 -0.27 5.12
N PRO A 314 -9.61 -0.08 3.85
CA PRO A 314 -10.53 -0.10 2.70
C PRO A 314 -11.41 -1.35 2.63
N LYS A 315 -10.96 -2.50 3.16
CA LYS A 315 -11.75 -3.76 3.27
C LYS A 315 -12.97 -3.67 4.20
N THR A 316 -13.22 -2.50 4.82
CA THR A 316 -14.43 -2.20 5.60
C THR A 316 -15.39 -1.24 4.89
N TYR A 317 -15.08 -0.85 3.65
CA TYR A 317 -15.90 0.12 2.92
C TYR A 317 -17.05 -0.64 2.24
N PRO A 318 -18.32 -0.22 2.42
CA PRO A 318 -19.44 -0.77 1.66
C PRO A 318 -19.26 -0.48 0.16
N SER A 319 -19.73 -1.39 -0.70
CA SER A 319 -19.65 -1.23 -2.16
C SER A 319 -20.42 0.01 -2.62
N VAL A 320 -19.70 1.02 -3.09
CA VAL A 320 -20.22 2.38 -3.35
C VAL A 320 -20.98 2.52 -4.68
N GLU A 321 -20.70 1.64 -5.64
CA GLU A 321 -21.09 1.76 -7.06
C GLU A 321 -22.62 1.82 -7.30
N SER A 322 -23.38 1.17 -6.41
CA SER A 322 -24.85 1.13 -6.53
C SER A 322 -25.53 2.45 -6.19
N TYR A 323 -24.88 3.32 -5.40
CA TYR A 323 -25.46 4.57 -4.89
C TYR A 323 -25.31 5.73 -5.89
N GLU A 324 -26.05 6.81 -5.65
CA GLU A 324 -26.06 8.08 -6.37
C GLU A 324 -25.52 9.21 -5.50
N THR A 325 -25.81 9.17 -4.18
CA THR A 325 -25.25 10.11 -3.20
C THR A 325 -24.66 9.35 -2.01
N ILE A 326 -23.44 9.72 -1.62
CA ILE A 326 -22.77 9.22 -0.43
C ILE A 326 -22.51 10.39 0.52
N ASN A 327 -23.06 10.27 1.72
CA ASN A 327 -22.90 11.24 2.78
C ASN A 327 -21.87 10.70 3.79
N VAL A 328 -20.76 11.40 4.01
CA VAL A 328 -19.69 10.95 4.93
C VAL A 328 -19.65 11.84 6.16
N VAL A 329 -19.71 11.23 7.33
CA VAL A 329 -19.85 11.91 8.63
C VAL A 329 -18.63 11.58 9.50
N GLY A 330 -18.02 12.62 10.07
CA GLY A 330 -16.94 12.48 11.06
C GLY A 330 -15.63 13.17 10.69
N GLY A 331 -14.61 12.97 11.51
CA GLY A 331 -13.29 13.64 11.42
C GLY A 331 -12.43 13.27 10.19
N SER A 332 -11.10 13.45 10.31
CA SER A 332 -10.13 13.39 9.19
C SER A 332 -10.12 12.11 8.34
N LEU A 333 -10.77 11.03 8.78
CA LEU A 333 -10.96 9.81 8.00
C LEU A 333 -12.06 9.95 6.94
N ALA A 334 -13.07 10.79 7.16
CA ALA A 334 -14.13 11.08 6.19
C ALA A 334 -13.57 11.77 4.92
N GLN A 335 -12.57 12.62 5.09
CA GLN A 335 -11.88 13.28 3.99
C GLN A 335 -11.18 12.25 3.07
N LYS A 336 -10.50 11.25 3.65
CA LYS A 336 -9.82 10.20 2.88
C LYS A 336 -10.76 9.33 2.05
N ILE A 337 -12.03 9.17 2.42
CA ILE A 337 -13.00 8.44 1.59
C ILE A 337 -13.32 9.18 0.30
N LYS A 338 -13.43 10.51 0.32
CA LYS A 338 -13.55 11.29 -0.91
C LYS A 338 -12.35 11.03 -1.82
N ASP A 339 -11.15 11.01 -1.24
CA ASP A 339 -9.91 10.81 -1.98
C ASP A 339 -9.74 9.35 -2.47
N LEU A 340 -10.45 8.37 -1.89
CA LEU A 340 -10.48 6.95 -2.31
C LEU A 340 -11.57 6.61 -3.35
N VAL A 341 -12.59 7.46 -3.53
CA VAL A 341 -13.66 7.24 -4.54
C VAL A 341 -13.59 8.25 -5.69
N GLN A 342 -13.02 9.45 -5.48
CA GLN A 342 -12.68 10.38 -6.56
C GLN A 342 -11.23 10.18 -7.03
N GLY A 343 -10.33 9.82 -6.13
CA GLY A 343 -9.00 9.31 -6.48
C GLY A 343 -9.05 7.79 -6.64
N LYS A 344 -8.94 7.35 -7.91
CA LYS A 344 -8.55 6.00 -8.35
C LYS A 344 -8.23 4.99 -7.23
N ILE A 345 -9.06 3.96 -7.09
CA ILE A 345 -8.55 2.64 -6.70
C ILE A 345 -7.69 2.12 -7.87
N LEU A 346 -6.41 2.50 -7.88
CA LEU A 346 -5.37 1.87 -8.68
C LEU A 346 -4.87 0.60 -7.96
N TYR A 347 -5.77 -0.36 -7.76
CA TYR A 347 -5.35 -1.76 -7.66
C TYR A 347 -5.33 -2.34 -9.07
N ASN A 348 -4.35 -1.89 -9.86
CA ASN A 348 -4.06 -2.47 -11.17
C ASN A 348 -3.15 -3.69 -11.00
N ASP A 349 -3.72 -4.75 -10.46
CA ASP A 349 -3.50 -6.12 -10.92
C ASP A 349 -4.70 -6.95 -10.49
N ASP A 350 -5.26 -7.72 -11.43
CA ASP A 350 -6.66 -8.16 -11.32
C ASP A 350 -6.79 -9.48 -10.55
N TYR A 351 -6.46 -9.44 -9.25
CA TYR A 351 -6.55 -10.58 -8.33
C TYR A 351 -7.95 -11.21 -8.28
N ILE A 352 -9.01 -10.47 -8.62
CA ILE A 352 -10.36 -11.03 -8.77
C ILE A 352 -10.47 -11.87 -10.05
N LYS A 353 -9.93 -11.44 -11.19
CA LYS A 353 -9.82 -12.30 -12.40
C LYS A 353 -8.89 -13.49 -12.17
N TYR A 354 -7.74 -13.33 -11.52
CA TYR A 354 -6.85 -14.47 -11.20
C TYR A 354 -7.55 -15.47 -10.25
N ALA A 355 -8.28 -14.99 -9.24
CA ALA A 355 -9.14 -15.83 -8.39
C ALA A 355 -10.28 -16.52 -9.17
N ASP A 356 -10.94 -15.81 -10.08
CA ASP A 356 -11.98 -16.37 -10.96
C ASP A 356 -11.43 -17.33 -12.03
N LEU A 357 -10.13 -17.31 -12.35
CA LEU A 357 -9.45 -18.32 -13.15
C LEU A 357 -9.17 -19.58 -12.33
N LEU A 358 -8.74 -19.43 -11.07
CA LEU A 358 -8.55 -20.55 -10.13
C LEU A 358 -9.85 -21.32 -9.88
N LEU A 359 -11.00 -20.63 -9.74
CA LEU A 359 -12.33 -21.27 -9.69
C LEU A 359 -12.68 -22.10 -10.95
N LYS A 360 -11.93 -21.93 -12.03
CA LYS A 360 -12.08 -22.65 -13.32
C LYS A 360 -10.89 -23.59 -13.60
N ASN A 361 -10.12 -23.96 -12.57
CA ASN A 361 -8.91 -24.77 -12.66
C ASN A 361 -7.86 -24.19 -13.63
N LYS A 362 -7.57 -22.89 -13.53
CA LYS A 362 -6.56 -22.19 -14.33
C LYS A 362 -5.64 -21.31 -13.47
N ILE A 363 -4.35 -21.31 -13.78
CA ILE A 363 -3.35 -20.37 -13.28
C ILE A 363 -2.76 -19.60 -14.47
N ALA A 364 -2.74 -18.27 -14.39
CA ALA A 364 -2.13 -17.41 -15.41
C ALA A 364 -0.59 -17.61 -15.45
N LYS A 365 -0.01 -17.89 -16.62
CA LYS A 365 1.45 -18.06 -16.82
C LYS A 365 2.14 -16.71 -16.86
N ASP A 366 3.26 -16.58 -16.15
CA ASP A 366 4.05 -15.33 -16.00
C ASP A 366 3.20 -14.03 -15.85
N ALA A 367 2.14 -14.11 -15.05
CA ALA A 367 1.11 -13.09 -14.86
C ALA A 367 0.31 -12.64 -16.12
N ASN A 368 0.49 -13.26 -17.29
CA ASN A 368 -0.35 -13.05 -18.45
C ASN A 368 -1.73 -13.73 -18.26
N MET A 369 -2.83 -12.97 -18.28
CA MET A 369 -4.19 -13.53 -18.15
C MET A 369 -4.67 -14.31 -19.38
N ASP A 370 -4.12 -14.04 -20.57
CA ASP A 370 -4.52 -14.72 -21.82
C ASP A 370 -3.86 -16.10 -21.96
N GLU A 371 -2.77 -16.36 -21.23
CA GLU A 371 -2.06 -17.64 -21.20
C GLU A 371 -2.23 -18.35 -19.85
N PHE A 372 -2.73 -19.59 -19.86
CA PHE A 372 -3.08 -20.30 -18.64
C PHE A 372 -2.59 -21.75 -18.61
N PHE A 373 -1.99 -22.11 -17.49
CA PHE A 373 -1.77 -23.49 -17.06
C PHE A 373 -3.10 -24.06 -16.54
N VAL A 374 -3.52 -25.24 -17.02
CA VAL A 374 -4.72 -25.93 -16.54
C VAL A 374 -4.37 -26.71 -15.28
N PHE A 375 -4.91 -26.28 -14.14
CA PHE A 375 -4.51 -26.73 -12.82
C PHE A 375 -5.69 -27.27 -11.99
N ASP A 376 -5.83 -28.59 -12.03
CA ASP A 376 -6.78 -29.41 -11.27
C ASP A 376 -6.24 -29.81 -9.88
N GLY A 377 -5.17 -29.18 -9.41
CA GLY A 377 -4.54 -29.47 -8.12
C GLY A 377 -3.46 -30.56 -8.15
N ASP A 378 -3.13 -31.15 -9.30
CA ASP A 378 -1.95 -32.02 -9.43
C ASP A 378 -0.67 -31.17 -9.52
N PHE A 379 -0.02 -30.97 -8.37
CA PHE A 379 1.20 -30.19 -8.20
C PHE A 379 2.43 -30.82 -8.89
N LYS A 380 2.34 -32.05 -9.40
CA LYS A 380 3.43 -32.68 -10.18
C LYS A 380 3.46 -32.16 -11.61
N LYS A 381 2.32 -31.70 -12.16
CA LYS A 381 2.26 -31.09 -13.50
C LYS A 381 3.06 -29.78 -13.58
N ALA A 382 3.30 -29.12 -12.46
CA ALA A 382 4.15 -27.94 -12.41
C ALA A 382 5.64 -28.26 -12.65
N TYR A 383 6.11 -29.51 -12.49
CA TYR A 383 7.53 -29.84 -12.76
C TYR A 383 7.97 -29.61 -14.21
N SER A 384 7.04 -29.61 -15.17
CA SER A 384 7.28 -29.28 -16.58
C SER A 384 7.02 -27.81 -16.94
N GLU A 385 6.66 -26.98 -15.98
CA GLU A 385 6.46 -25.53 -16.17
C GLU A 385 7.75 -24.74 -15.87
N THR A 386 7.78 -23.47 -16.27
CA THR A 386 8.95 -22.59 -16.07
C THR A 386 9.35 -22.51 -14.60
N ARG A 387 10.61 -22.20 -14.29
CA ARG A 387 11.05 -21.97 -12.89
C ARG A 387 10.28 -20.81 -12.24
N THR A 388 9.86 -19.80 -13.03
CA THR A 388 9.00 -18.70 -12.58
C THR A 388 7.61 -19.19 -12.19
N ASP A 389 6.96 -20.02 -13.01
CA ASP A 389 5.63 -20.55 -12.72
C ASP A 389 5.67 -21.60 -11.61
N GLN A 390 6.70 -22.44 -11.56
CA GLN A 390 6.97 -23.32 -10.41
C GLN A 390 7.13 -22.51 -9.11
N ARG A 391 7.88 -21.40 -9.14
CA ARG A 391 8.03 -20.49 -7.99
C ARG A 391 6.69 -19.90 -7.57
N ARG A 392 5.84 -19.46 -8.52
CA ARG A 392 4.51 -18.89 -8.25
C ARG A 392 3.52 -19.92 -7.71
N ILE A 393 3.53 -21.13 -8.26
CA ILE A 393 2.67 -22.26 -7.86
C ILE A 393 3.11 -22.81 -6.49
N TYR A 394 4.36 -23.22 -6.33
CA TYR A 394 4.85 -23.78 -5.06
C TYR A 394 5.00 -22.74 -3.95
N GLY A 395 5.27 -21.48 -4.30
CA GLY A 395 5.21 -20.35 -3.37
C GLY A 395 3.79 -19.96 -2.95
N PHE A 396 2.74 -20.58 -3.53
CA PHE A 396 1.32 -20.29 -3.25
C PHE A 396 0.92 -18.82 -3.47
N PHE A 397 1.52 -18.15 -4.46
CA PHE A 397 1.19 -16.75 -4.79
C PHE A 397 -0.30 -16.59 -5.13
N PHE A 398 -0.87 -17.56 -5.85
CA PHE A 398 -2.29 -17.64 -6.18
C PHE A 398 -3.24 -17.69 -4.97
N LEU A 399 -2.73 -18.08 -3.79
CA LEU A 399 -3.50 -18.07 -2.54
C LEU A 399 -3.70 -16.64 -2.02
N ASN A 400 -2.78 -15.72 -2.34
CA ASN A 400 -2.94 -14.29 -2.06
C ASN A 400 -4.10 -13.71 -2.89
N ASP A 401 -4.22 -14.12 -4.16
CA ASP A 401 -5.32 -13.68 -5.03
C ASP A 401 -6.67 -14.15 -4.49
N LEU A 402 -6.80 -15.43 -4.16
CA LEU A 402 -7.98 -16.00 -3.50
C LEU A 402 -8.27 -15.32 -2.15
N THR A 403 -7.24 -14.98 -1.38
CA THR A 403 -7.36 -14.29 -0.09
C THR A 403 -7.88 -12.86 -0.26
N ASN A 404 -7.39 -12.10 -1.23
CA ASN A 404 -7.83 -10.74 -1.48
C ASN A 404 -9.22 -10.71 -2.13
N ALA A 405 -9.46 -11.53 -3.15
CA ALA A 405 -10.78 -11.69 -3.76
C ALA A 405 -11.84 -12.11 -2.73
N TYR A 406 -11.52 -13.00 -1.77
CA TYR A 406 -12.41 -13.28 -0.64
C TYR A 406 -12.64 -12.06 0.25
N ASN A 407 -11.57 -11.39 0.68
CA ASN A 407 -11.66 -10.27 1.61
C ASN A 407 -12.49 -9.09 1.06
N ASP A 408 -12.42 -8.86 -0.26
CA ASP A 408 -13.02 -7.69 -0.90
C ASP A 408 -14.44 -7.97 -1.46
N THR A 409 -14.80 -9.25 -1.68
CA THR A 409 -16.12 -9.65 -2.20
C THR A 409 -16.99 -10.42 -1.19
N GLY A 410 -16.41 -10.97 -0.12
CA GLY A 410 -17.06 -11.91 0.82
C GLY A 410 -17.36 -13.30 0.25
N LYS A 411 -17.01 -13.58 -1.01
CA LYS A 411 -17.31 -14.84 -1.72
C LYS A 411 -16.53 -16.03 -1.13
N ARG A 412 -17.20 -16.85 -0.31
CA ARG A 412 -16.61 -18.05 0.34
C ARG A 412 -16.08 -19.12 -0.62
N GLU A 413 -16.41 -19.07 -1.90
CA GLU A 413 -15.88 -19.97 -2.93
C GLU A 413 -14.35 -19.87 -3.09
N TYR A 414 -13.76 -18.67 -2.95
CA TYR A 414 -12.31 -18.52 -3.01
C TYR A 414 -11.58 -19.18 -1.83
N ILE A 415 -12.15 -19.12 -0.62
CA ILE A 415 -11.61 -19.85 0.55
C ILE A 415 -11.77 -21.37 0.40
N ARG A 416 -12.88 -21.84 -0.19
CA ARG A 416 -13.02 -23.27 -0.51
C ARG A 416 -11.95 -23.74 -1.50
N ALA A 417 -11.77 -23.00 -2.61
CA ALA A 417 -10.75 -23.32 -3.60
C ALA A 417 -9.34 -23.32 -3.01
N GLY A 418 -8.99 -22.30 -2.20
CA GLY A 418 -7.70 -22.23 -1.52
C GLY A 418 -7.46 -23.41 -0.58
N ILE A 419 -8.47 -23.82 0.19
CA ILE A 419 -8.39 -25.00 1.07
C ILE A 419 -8.20 -26.29 0.28
N GLU A 420 -8.92 -26.50 -0.84
CA GLU A 420 -8.74 -27.72 -1.65
C GLU A 420 -7.36 -27.76 -2.32
N TYR A 421 -6.82 -26.62 -2.79
CA TYR A 421 -5.43 -26.57 -3.28
C TYR A 421 -4.39 -26.84 -2.19
N ILE A 422 -4.62 -26.40 -0.94
CA ILE A 422 -3.75 -26.74 0.19
C ILE A 422 -3.83 -28.23 0.52
N LYS A 423 -5.05 -28.80 0.67
CA LYS A 423 -5.25 -30.26 0.87
C LYS A 423 -4.56 -31.08 -0.23
N ALA A 424 -4.69 -30.65 -1.50
CA ALA A 424 -4.05 -31.29 -2.63
C ALA A 424 -2.52 -31.24 -2.52
N PHE A 425 -1.92 -30.08 -2.22
CA PHE A 425 -0.48 -29.93 -2.05
C PHE A 425 0.07 -30.78 -0.90
N GLU A 426 -0.58 -30.76 0.25
CA GLU A 426 -0.12 -31.45 1.46
C GLU A 426 -0.26 -32.98 1.33
N SER A 427 -1.14 -33.47 0.45
CA SER A 427 -1.19 -34.89 0.06
C SER A 427 -0.10 -35.32 -0.94
N GLN A 428 0.58 -34.38 -1.58
CA GLN A 428 1.48 -34.62 -2.71
C GLN A 428 2.95 -34.27 -2.45
N ASN A 429 3.22 -33.33 -1.54
CA ASN A 429 4.56 -32.79 -1.39
C ASN A 429 5.53 -33.83 -0.81
N LYS A 430 6.78 -33.75 -1.28
CA LYS A 430 7.91 -34.52 -0.75
C LYS A 430 9.03 -33.54 -0.47
N PHE A 431 9.73 -33.73 0.63
CA PHE A 431 10.83 -32.84 0.97
C PHE A 431 12.05 -33.15 0.10
N ASP A 432 12.34 -32.24 -0.82
CA ASP A 432 13.44 -32.30 -1.77
C ASP A 432 14.00 -30.89 -1.94
N LEU A 433 15.26 -30.68 -1.51
CA LEU A 433 15.95 -29.40 -1.54
C LEU A 433 16.37 -28.97 -2.96
N SER A 434 16.37 -29.88 -3.93
CA SER A 434 16.62 -29.54 -5.35
C SER A 434 15.36 -29.00 -6.05
N SER A 435 14.19 -29.23 -5.46
CA SER A 435 12.89 -28.87 -6.05
C SER A 435 12.45 -27.46 -5.68
N MET A 436 11.88 -26.73 -6.66
CA MET A 436 11.20 -25.46 -6.41
C MET A 436 10.04 -25.61 -5.40
N MET A 437 9.53 -26.83 -5.22
CA MET A 437 8.56 -27.20 -4.19
C MET A 437 9.01 -26.82 -2.77
N TRP A 438 10.29 -26.92 -2.48
CA TRP A 438 10.91 -26.57 -1.19
C TRP A 438 12.15 -25.67 -1.41
N HIS A 439 12.04 -24.68 -2.29
CA HIS A 439 13.01 -23.59 -2.38
C HIS A 439 12.90 -22.66 -1.15
N ASP A 440 13.99 -22.00 -0.79
CA ASP A 440 14.06 -21.14 0.40
C ASP A 440 12.98 -20.03 0.42
N GLU A 441 12.88 -19.22 -0.65
CA GLU A 441 11.89 -18.17 -0.82
C GLU A 441 10.47 -18.75 -0.89
N THR A 442 10.23 -19.85 -1.64
CA THR A 442 8.88 -20.40 -1.80
C THR A 442 8.31 -20.95 -0.49
N ALA A 443 9.16 -21.40 0.45
CA ALA A 443 8.73 -21.74 1.80
C ALA A 443 8.35 -20.50 2.62
N GLY A 444 9.15 -19.42 2.59
CA GLY A 444 8.83 -18.16 3.26
C GLY A 444 7.54 -17.51 2.73
N ARG A 445 7.41 -17.42 1.40
CA ARG A 445 6.21 -16.94 0.69
C ARG A 445 4.97 -17.72 1.09
N ARG A 446 5.02 -19.05 1.01
CA ARG A 446 3.91 -19.95 1.36
C ARG A 446 3.53 -19.88 2.83
N LEU A 447 4.48 -19.74 3.76
CA LEU A 447 4.16 -19.51 5.18
C LEU A 447 3.37 -18.21 5.38
N ASN A 448 3.82 -17.12 4.74
CA ASN A 448 3.13 -15.82 4.78
C ASN A 448 1.71 -15.93 4.17
N TYR A 449 1.56 -16.51 2.98
CA TYR A 449 0.24 -16.65 2.35
C TYR A 449 -0.67 -17.65 3.10
N TYR A 450 -0.16 -18.74 3.66
CA TYR A 450 -0.94 -19.64 4.53
C TYR A 450 -1.45 -18.89 5.78
N LEU A 451 -0.62 -18.03 6.38
CA LEU A 451 -1.00 -17.22 7.55
C LEU A 451 -2.07 -16.18 7.20
N ASN A 452 -1.93 -15.50 6.07
CA ASN A 452 -2.88 -14.50 5.57
C ASN A 452 -4.23 -15.13 5.22
N PHE A 453 -4.20 -16.29 4.58
CA PHE A 453 -5.36 -17.09 4.23
C PHE A 453 -6.04 -17.67 5.48
N TYR A 454 -5.28 -18.25 6.41
CA TYR A 454 -5.77 -18.76 7.70
C TYR A 454 -6.53 -17.68 8.48
N LYS A 455 -5.96 -16.48 8.59
CA LYS A 455 -6.60 -15.34 9.26
C LYS A 455 -7.84 -14.83 8.54
N SER A 456 -7.79 -14.72 7.20
CA SER A 456 -8.93 -14.22 6.41
C SER A 456 -10.10 -15.21 6.43
N GLY A 457 -9.82 -16.49 6.21
CA GLY A 457 -10.81 -17.58 6.22
C GLY A 457 -11.24 -18.04 7.62
N TYR A 458 -10.68 -17.50 8.71
CA TYR A 458 -10.76 -18.06 10.06
C TYR A 458 -12.19 -18.43 10.52
N ASN A 459 -13.18 -17.57 10.23
CA ASN A 459 -14.57 -17.79 10.66
C ASN A 459 -15.44 -18.54 9.62
N VAL A 460 -14.88 -18.95 8.48
CA VAL A 460 -15.61 -19.62 7.39
C VAL A 460 -15.06 -21.00 7.01
N MET A 461 -13.86 -21.35 7.48
CA MET A 461 -13.28 -22.70 7.43
C MET A 461 -13.78 -23.56 8.60
N THR A 462 -13.74 -24.89 8.43
CA THR A 462 -14.07 -25.84 9.51
C THR A 462 -12.92 -25.97 10.51
N ALA A 463 -13.19 -26.48 11.71
CA ALA A 463 -12.15 -26.72 12.73
C ALA A 463 -10.98 -27.57 12.21
N GLY A 464 -11.27 -28.66 11.47
CA GLY A 464 -10.23 -29.51 10.89
C GLY A 464 -9.39 -28.84 9.79
N GLU A 465 -9.95 -27.86 9.08
CA GLU A 465 -9.21 -27.06 8.09
C GLU A 465 -8.34 -25.99 8.77
N LEU A 466 -8.82 -25.41 9.88
CA LEU A 466 -8.01 -24.54 10.73
C LEU A 466 -6.86 -25.30 11.39
N ASP A 467 -7.11 -26.52 11.88
CA ASP A 467 -6.08 -27.34 12.53
C ASP A 467 -5.04 -27.88 11.53
N LEU A 468 -5.47 -28.27 10.32
CA LEU A 468 -4.58 -28.56 9.20
C LEU A 468 -3.65 -27.37 8.89
N LEU A 469 -4.21 -26.16 8.76
CA LEU A 469 -3.42 -24.95 8.49
C LEU A 469 -2.40 -24.66 9.61
N LYS A 470 -2.78 -24.80 10.88
CA LYS A 470 -1.85 -24.65 12.02
C LYS A 470 -0.71 -25.66 11.94
N GLU A 471 -1.02 -26.93 11.68
CA GLU A 471 -0.03 -28.00 11.57
C GLU A 471 0.98 -27.70 10.46
N LYS A 472 0.51 -27.37 9.25
CA LYS A 472 1.41 -27.13 8.10
C LYS A 472 2.18 -25.81 8.20
N MET A 473 1.59 -24.75 8.76
CA MET A 473 2.35 -23.54 9.07
C MET A 473 3.45 -23.81 10.10
N SER A 474 3.18 -24.62 11.13
CA SER A 474 4.18 -25.06 12.11
C SER A 474 5.30 -25.89 11.46
N ASP A 475 4.97 -26.83 10.56
CA ASP A 475 5.97 -27.60 9.82
C ASP A 475 6.91 -26.70 8.99
N ILE A 476 6.38 -25.69 8.31
CA ILE A 476 7.17 -24.74 7.51
C ILE A 476 8.01 -23.82 8.42
N ALA A 477 7.41 -23.27 9.49
CA ALA A 477 8.09 -22.41 10.44
C ALA A 477 9.27 -23.13 11.14
N ASN A 478 9.09 -24.38 11.55
CA ASN A 478 10.15 -25.18 12.16
C ASN A 478 11.31 -25.47 11.19
N LYS A 479 11.05 -25.66 9.89
CA LYS A 479 12.11 -25.80 8.87
C LYS A 479 12.94 -24.52 8.75
N ILE A 480 12.30 -23.36 8.64
CA ILE A 480 12.94 -22.04 8.53
C ILE A 480 13.72 -21.68 9.82
N ALA A 481 13.19 -22.04 10.98
CA ALA A 481 13.81 -21.76 12.27
C ALA A 481 15.02 -22.67 12.57
N TYR A 482 14.86 -23.99 12.45
CA TYR A 482 15.71 -24.97 13.14
C TYR A 482 16.44 -25.97 12.24
N THR A 483 16.47 -25.77 10.93
CA THR A 483 17.24 -26.61 9.99
C THR A 483 18.18 -25.77 9.11
N ASN A 484 19.09 -26.40 8.37
CA ASN A 484 20.01 -25.75 7.43
C ASN A 484 19.31 -25.25 6.14
N PHE A 485 18.10 -24.73 6.28
CA PHE A 485 17.16 -24.34 5.24
C PHE A 485 16.95 -22.81 5.16
N TRP A 486 17.43 -22.09 6.17
CA TRP A 486 17.46 -20.63 6.16
C TRP A 486 18.46 -20.14 5.09
N ALA A 487 18.02 -19.27 4.19
CA ALA A 487 18.82 -18.78 3.05
C ALA A 487 20.04 -17.94 3.46
N GLY A 488 20.10 -17.51 4.73
CA GLY A 488 21.18 -16.67 5.24
C GLY A 488 20.89 -15.17 5.06
N ILE A 489 21.95 -14.42 4.77
CA ILE A 489 21.93 -12.95 4.78
C ILE A 489 21.74 -12.45 3.34
N ASN A 490 20.51 -12.57 2.87
CA ASN A 490 20.03 -12.11 1.56
C ASN A 490 18.51 -11.90 1.62
N ASN A 491 17.92 -11.42 0.53
CA ASN A 491 16.50 -11.07 0.47
C ASN A 491 15.58 -12.29 0.72
N HIS A 492 15.97 -13.50 0.29
CA HIS A 492 15.19 -14.72 0.57
C HIS A 492 15.16 -15.02 2.07
N GLY A 493 16.30 -14.87 2.75
CA GLY A 493 16.42 -15.06 4.21
C GLY A 493 15.61 -14.02 4.97
N MET A 494 15.63 -12.75 4.53
CA MET A 494 14.74 -11.71 5.07
C MET A 494 13.26 -12.08 4.91
N PHE A 495 12.81 -12.50 3.71
CA PHE A 495 11.41 -12.91 3.50
C PHE A 495 11.02 -14.15 4.35
N GLN A 496 11.94 -15.10 4.51
CA GLN A 496 11.76 -16.25 5.43
C GLN A 496 11.61 -15.80 6.88
N ASP A 497 12.46 -14.90 7.37
CA ASP A 497 12.42 -14.44 8.76
C ASP A 497 11.25 -13.48 9.04
N LEU A 498 10.82 -12.66 8.08
CA LEU A 498 9.57 -11.89 8.19
C LEU A 498 8.36 -12.83 8.35
N ALA A 499 8.26 -13.86 7.50
CA ALA A 499 7.20 -14.86 7.59
C ALA A 499 7.23 -15.63 8.93
N LEU A 500 8.43 -15.99 9.40
CA LEU A 500 8.63 -16.62 10.71
C LEU A 500 8.26 -15.69 11.88
N LEU A 501 8.58 -14.40 11.78
CA LEU A 501 8.28 -13.39 12.80
C LEU A 501 6.76 -13.21 12.97
N TYR A 502 6.02 -13.06 11.87
CA TYR A 502 4.57 -12.88 11.90
C TYR A 502 3.86 -14.14 12.41
N TYR A 503 4.26 -15.33 11.94
CA TYR A 503 3.77 -16.60 12.48
C TYR A 503 4.03 -16.70 13.99
N ALA A 504 5.21 -16.32 14.45
CA ALA A 504 5.58 -16.42 15.86
C ALA A 504 4.86 -15.41 16.76
N ASP A 505 4.48 -14.23 16.25
CA ASP A 505 3.63 -13.26 16.98
C ASP A 505 2.22 -13.84 17.18
N ASP A 506 1.65 -14.41 16.11
CA ASP A 506 0.28 -14.93 16.08
C ASP A 506 0.04 -16.19 16.89
N PHE A 507 1.06 -17.05 16.98
CA PHE A 507 1.03 -18.29 17.75
C PHE A 507 1.77 -18.17 19.11
N GLU A 508 2.10 -16.94 19.53
CA GLU A 508 2.80 -16.58 20.78
C GLU A 508 4.17 -17.29 21.01
N ASP A 509 4.85 -17.74 19.94
CA ASP A 509 6.17 -18.37 20.02
C ASP A 509 7.29 -17.35 20.27
N LYS A 510 7.51 -17.09 21.56
CA LYS A 510 8.56 -16.19 22.08
C LYS A 510 9.99 -16.70 21.85
N ALA A 511 10.21 -17.87 21.24
CA ALA A 511 11.52 -18.36 20.83
C ALA A 511 11.75 -18.07 19.34
N MET A 512 10.83 -18.47 18.46
CA MET A 512 10.88 -18.16 17.02
C MET A 512 10.88 -16.64 16.77
N TYR A 513 10.04 -15.87 17.47
CA TYR A 513 9.98 -14.41 17.32
C TYR A 513 11.34 -13.75 17.62
N ARG A 514 12.02 -14.19 18.69
CA ARG A 514 13.36 -13.71 19.08
C ARG A 514 14.51 -14.37 18.30
N LEU A 515 14.24 -15.31 17.42
CA LEU A 515 15.19 -15.80 16.42
C LEU A 515 15.08 -14.92 15.16
N ALA A 516 13.87 -14.80 14.62
CA ALA A 516 13.56 -14.00 13.44
C ALA A 516 13.98 -12.53 13.61
N ALA A 517 13.61 -11.87 14.71
CA ALA A 517 13.99 -10.47 14.96
C ALA A 517 15.52 -10.24 14.95
N ARG A 518 16.31 -11.19 15.48
CA ARG A 518 17.78 -11.10 15.49
C ARG A 518 18.42 -11.42 14.13
N ARG A 519 17.81 -12.28 13.32
CA ARG A 519 18.26 -12.52 11.93
C ARG A 519 17.96 -11.31 11.04
N LEU A 520 16.76 -10.72 11.16
CA LEU A 520 16.36 -9.49 10.48
C LEU A 520 17.28 -8.31 10.86
N GLU A 521 17.56 -8.14 12.16
CA GLU A 521 18.57 -7.19 12.65
C GLU A 521 19.93 -7.40 11.96
N THR A 522 20.44 -8.64 11.97
CA THR A 522 21.72 -9.00 11.34
C THR A 522 21.72 -8.79 9.81
N TYR A 523 20.56 -8.84 9.16
CA TYR A 523 20.40 -8.58 7.73
C TYR A 523 20.40 -7.07 7.44
N PHE A 524 19.57 -6.29 8.12
CA PHE A 524 19.51 -4.83 7.93
C PHE A 524 20.80 -4.11 8.37
N GLU A 525 21.54 -4.64 9.35
CA GLU A 525 22.91 -4.21 9.70
C GLU A 525 23.94 -4.38 8.54
N LYS A 526 23.61 -5.14 7.47
CA LYS A 526 24.56 -5.56 6.43
C LYS A 526 24.14 -5.25 5.00
N CYS A 527 22.85 -5.19 4.69
CA CYS A 527 22.38 -4.79 3.36
C CYS A 527 22.36 -3.25 3.17
N PHE A 528 22.48 -2.48 4.24
CA PHE A 528 22.62 -1.02 4.21
C PHE A 528 24.03 -0.55 4.58
N ASP A 529 24.41 0.64 4.11
CA ASP A 529 25.62 1.34 4.54
C ASP A 529 25.38 2.37 5.68
N LYS A 530 26.46 3.07 6.04
CA LYS A 530 26.48 4.13 7.07
C LYS A 530 25.53 5.30 6.76
N ASP A 531 25.25 5.55 5.48
CA ASP A 531 24.43 6.65 4.97
C ASP A 531 22.99 6.20 4.66
N GLY A 532 22.66 4.93 4.96
CA GLY A 532 21.33 4.36 4.77
C GLY A 532 21.03 3.98 3.31
N VAL A 533 22.04 3.83 2.46
CA VAL A 533 21.86 3.36 1.08
C VAL A 533 21.85 1.83 1.07
N HIS A 534 20.96 1.23 0.27
CA HIS A 534 20.92 -0.22 0.10
C HIS A 534 22.00 -0.67 -0.89
N LEU A 535 22.76 -1.71 -0.54
CA LEU A 535 24.02 -2.04 -1.19
C LEU A 535 23.89 -2.93 -2.43
N GLU A 536 22.71 -3.44 -2.75
CA GLU A 536 22.42 -4.22 -3.97
C GLU A 536 22.12 -3.33 -5.18
N ASN A 537 22.90 -2.25 -5.37
CA ASN A 537 23.10 -1.45 -6.60
C ASN A 537 21.88 -0.90 -7.37
N SER A 538 20.67 -1.13 -6.88
CA SER A 538 19.40 -0.80 -7.53
C SER A 538 18.59 0.17 -6.67
N PRO A 539 18.26 1.36 -7.19
CA PRO A 539 17.26 2.25 -6.60
C PRO A 539 15.89 1.59 -6.37
N GLU A 540 15.46 0.63 -7.21
CA GLU A 540 14.20 -0.12 -6.98
C GLU A 540 14.29 -0.98 -5.71
N TYR A 541 15.32 -1.80 -5.59
CA TYR A 541 15.54 -2.65 -4.41
C TYR A 541 15.77 -1.81 -3.14
N HIS A 542 16.38 -0.63 -3.24
CA HIS A 542 16.49 0.29 -2.10
C HIS A 542 15.12 0.61 -1.49
N PHE A 543 14.14 1.04 -2.29
CA PHE A 543 12.81 1.37 -1.77
C PHE A 543 12.07 0.15 -1.23
N VAL A 544 12.23 -1.02 -1.86
CA VAL A 544 11.58 -2.26 -1.45
C VAL A 544 12.08 -2.73 -0.09
N ILE A 545 13.40 -2.84 0.10
CA ILE A 545 13.99 -3.29 1.37
C ILE A 545 13.83 -2.21 2.47
N LEU A 546 13.80 -0.92 2.10
CA LEU A 546 13.41 0.18 2.98
C LEU A 546 11.96 0.05 3.48
N GLY A 547 11.03 -0.40 2.63
CA GLY A 547 9.64 -0.66 3.01
C GLY A 547 9.52 -1.75 4.08
N GLU A 548 10.24 -2.85 3.93
CA GLU A 548 10.28 -3.91 4.95
C GLU A 548 11.00 -3.46 6.23
N LEU A 549 12.11 -2.70 6.12
CA LEU A 549 12.76 -2.07 7.27
C LEU A 549 11.80 -1.13 8.02
N LYS A 550 10.96 -0.36 7.32
CA LYS A 550 9.92 0.49 7.94
C LYS A 550 8.92 -0.35 8.73
N HIS A 551 8.42 -1.46 8.18
CA HIS A 551 7.50 -2.35 8.91
C HIS A 551 8.14 -2.96 10.16
N VAL A 552 9.43 -3.32 10.08
CA VAL A 552 10.22 -3.82 11.21
C VAL A 552 10.46 -2.72 12.26
N ILE A 553 10.56 -1.45 11.85
CA ILE A 553 10.71 -0.29 12.75
C ILE A 553 9.40 0.12 13.44
N ASP A 554 8.26 0.01 12.75
CA ASP A 554 6.96 0.51 13.20
C ASP A 554 6.15 -0.49 14.04
N ASP A 555 6.06 -1.77 13.64
CA ASP A 555 5.11 -2.73 14.24
C ASP A 555 5.75 -3.77 15.20
N VAL A 556 7.06 -4.05 15.07
CA VAL A 556 7.80 -5.08 15.87
C VAL A 556 8.18 -4.55 17.27
N ASP A 557 8.22 -5.43 18.28
CA ASP A 557 8.67 -5.03 19.62
C ASP A 557 10.16 -4.66 19.63
N LYS A 558 10.45 -3.41 20.00
CA LYS A 558 11.80 -2.83 20.10
C LYS A 558 12.71 -3.61 21.05
N ASN A 559 12.13 -4.33 22.00
CA ASN A 559 12.84 -5.18 22.97
C ASN A 559 13.23 -6.57 22.41
N ALA A 560 12.85 -6.90 21.17
CA ALA A 560 13.25 -8.16 20.51
C ALA A 560 14.62 -8.08 19.83
N PHE A 561 15.08 -6.85 19.54
CA PHE A 561 16.38 -6.54 18.93
C PHE A 561 17.46 -6.32 20.00
N LYS A 562 18.73 -6.46 19.62
CA LYS A 562 19.90 -6.13 20.44
C LYS A 562 20.23 -4.64 20.40
N ASP A 563 20.09 -3.99 19.24
CA ASP A 563 20.27 -2.54 19.05
C ASP A 563 19.26 -1.98 18.02
N TYR A 564 18.00 -1.83 18.47
CA TYR A 564 16.96 -1.12 17.71
C TYR A 564 17.37 0.31 17.32
N ASN A 565 18.27 0.97 18.06
CA ASN A 565 18.68 2.35 17.76
C ASN A 565 19.56 2.39 16.50
N HIS A 566 20.38 1.36 16.26
CA HIS A 566 21.10 1.21 15.00
C HIS A 566 20.12 1.09 13.82
N LEU A 567 19.17 0.14 13.88
CA LEU A 567 18.15 -0.06 12.83
C LEU A 567 17.35 1.22 12.55
N TYR A 568 16.91 1.92 13.60
CA TYR A 568 16.16 3.16 13.47
C TYR A 568 17.02 4.29 12.89
N LYS A 569 18.32 4.33 13.19
CA LYS A 569 19.27 5.27 12.56
C LYS A 569 19.44 4.98 11.08
N THR A 570 19.61 3.72 10.68
CA THR A 570 19.72 3.32 9.27
C THR A 570 18.50 3.76 8.46
N TYR A 571 17.28 3.51 8.97
CA TYR A 571 16.02 4.00 8.41
C TYR A 571 15.91 5.54 8.36
N LYS A 572 16.55 6.28 9.28
CA LYS A 572 16.55 7.76 9.23
C LYS A 572 17.62 8.34 8.31
N ASN A 573 18.77 7.70 8.17
CA ASN A 573 19.81 8.12 7.24
C ASN A 573 19.35 7.95 5.78
N SER A 574 18.60 6.89 5.47
CA SER A 574 18.09 6.61 4.12
C SER A 574 17.19 7.71 3.53
N GLU A 575 16.58 8.58 4.35
CA GLU A 575 15.71 9.68 3.87
C GLU A 575 16.46 10.62 2.90
N GLU A 576 17.77 10.80 3.08
CA GLU A 576 18.57 11.68 2.21
C GLU A 576 18.82 11.05 0.84
N PHE A 577 19.27 9.79 0.77
CA PHE A 577 19.44 9.06 -0.49
C PHE A 577 18.11 8.90 -1.23
N SER A 578 17.05 8.46 -0.53
CA SER A 578 15.70 8.34 -1.08
C SER A 578 15.21 9.65 -1.72
N ARG A 579 15.54 10.82 -1.14
CA ARG A 579 15.20 12.13 -1.71
C ARG A 579 16.12 12.56 -2.84
N ALA A 580 17.39 12.17 -2.83
CA ALA A 580 18.36 12.48 -3.87
C ALA A 580 18.06 11.70 -5.16
N ILE A 581 17.97 10.37 -5.09
CA ILE A 581 17.95 9.44 -6.23
C ILE A 581 16.74 9.60 -7.16
N ILE A 582 15.58 9.98 -6.62
CA ILE A 582 14.36 10.19 -7.43
C ILE A 582 14.55 11.39 -8.37
N LEU A 583 14.29 11.23 -9.67
CA LEU A 583 14.36 12.29 -10.67
C LEU A 583 13.37 13.44 -10.37
N PRO A 584 13.58 14.66 -10.91
CA PRO A 584 12.63 15.77 -10.70
C PRO A 584 11.19 15.50 -11.18
N SER A 585 11.00 14.48 -12.05
CA SER A 585 9.70 13.94 -12.50
C SER A 585 8.96 13.08 -11.46
N GLY A 586 9.65 12.62 -10.41
CA GLY A 586 9.13 11.67 -9.42
C GLY A 586 9.39 10.19 -9.75
N TYR A 587 10.14 9.89 -10.81
CA TYR A 587 10.52 8.52 -11.22
C TYR A 587 11.94 8.16 -10.79
N LEU A 588 12.27 6.87 -10.75
CA LEU A 588 13.65 6.40 -10.60
C LEU A 588 14.42 6.48 -11.94
N PRO A 589 15.75 6.69 -11.91
CA PRO A 589 16.62 6.39 -13.04
C PRO A 589 16.85 4.86 -13.14
N ASN A 590 16.98 4.34 -14.36
CA ASN A 590 17.18 2.91 -14.64
C ASN A 590 18.64 2.46 -14.37
N ILE A 591 19.11 2.61 -13.13
CA ILE A 591 20.45 2.17 -12.70
C ILE A 591 20.39 0.73 -12.18
N GLY A 592 21.28 -0.12 -12.69
CA GLY A 592 21.26 -1.56 -12.41
C GLY A 592 19.91 -2.20 -12.79
N ASP A 593 19.49 -3.20 -12.02
CA ASP A 593 18.13 -3.72 -12.13
C ASP A 593 17.13 -2.77 -11.46
N THR A 594 16.72 -1.74 -12.20
CA THR A 594 15.69 -0.77 -11.82
C THR A 594 14.76 -0.46 -13.00
N LYS A 595 13.46 -0.73 -12.85
CA LYS A 595 12.41 -0.31 -13.79
C LYS A 595 12.02 1.16 -13.60
N THR A 596 11.35 1.75 -14.60
CA THR A 596 10.87 3.15 -14.56
C THR A 596 9.65 3.30 -13.65
N GLU A 597 9.85 3.15 -12.34
CA GLU A 597 8.80 3.25 -11.31
C GLU A 597 8.71 4.67 -10.73
N LYS A 598 7.48 5.08 -10.37
CA LYS A 598 7.19 6.38 -9.77
C LYS A 598 7.07 6.25 -8.25
N ILE A 599 7.98 6.86 -7.51
CA ILE A 599 8.03 6.72 -6.06
C ILE A 599 7.25 7.84 -5.36
N ASN A 600 6.42 7.45 -4.38
CA ASN A 600 5.74 8.36 -3.48
C ASN A 600 6.37 8.27 -2.07
N LEU A 601 7.18 9.27 -1.70
CA LEU A 601 7.96 9.24 -0.46
C LEU A 601 7.11 9.22 0.84
N SER A 602 5.82 9.59 0.80
CA SER A 602 4.94 9.51 1.98
C SER A 602 4.70 8.09 2.47
N ASP A 603 4.94 7.10 1.61
CA ASP A 603 4.64 5.71 1.90
C ASP A 603 5.80 5.07 2.68
N TYR A 604 7.00 5.65 2.54
CA TYR A 604 8.24 5.27 3.23
C TYR A 604 8.57 6.16 4.42
N TYR A 605 8.03 7.39 4.52
CA TYR A 605 8.41 8.33 5.57
C TYR A 605 7.24 9.25 5.98
N ASP A 606 7.16 9.61 7.26
CA ASP A 606 6.25 10.64 7.78
C ASP A 606 6.69 12.04 7.31
N ILE A 607 6.29 12.41 6.10
CA ILE A 607 6.68 13.65 5.42
C ILE A 607 5.56 14.69 5.53
N ASP A 608 5.87 15.82 6.17
CA ASP A 608 5.13 17.06 5.94
C ASP A 608 5.31 17.45 4.47
N SER A 609 4.20 17.66 3.74
CA SER A 609 4.22 18.10 2.33
C SER A 609 4.88 19.47 2.12
N ASN A 610 5.16 20.21 3.20
CA ASN A 610 5.90 21.47 3.19
C ASN A 610 7.42 21.30 3.39
N LYS A 611 7.95 20.09 3.67
CA LYS A 611 9.40 19.82 3.60
C LYS A 611 9.88 20.06 2.17
N GLU A 612 10.96 20.83 2.01
CA GLU A 612 11.51 21.15 0.70
C GLU A 612 11.91 19.89 -0.11
N LYS A 613 11.83 20.00 -1.44
CA LYS A 613 12.41 19.02 -2.35
C LYS A 613 13.93 19.08 -2.20
N PHE A 614 14.61 17.93 -2.18
CA PHE A 614 16.07 17.88 -2.15
C PHE A 614 16.65 18.69 -3.32
N SER A 615 17.58 19.58 -2.98
CA SER A 615 18.29 20.47 -3.89
C SER A 615 19.71 20.68 -3.36
N GLY A 616 20.71 20.60 -4.23
CA GLY A 616 22.13 20.55 -3.87
C GLY A 616 22.81 19.27 -4.38
N ARG A 617 24.04 19.01 -3.91
CA ARG A 617 24.82 17.79 -4.19
C ARG A 617 24.91 16.92 -2.95
N LYS A 618 24.88 15.59 -3.12
CA LYS A 618 25.24 14.62 -2.09
C LYS A 618 25.95 13.42 -2.70
N THR A 619 27.01 12.98 -2.03
CA THR A 619 27.89 11.88 -2.43
C THR A 619 27.79 10.76 -1.40
N PHE A 620 27.61 9.53 -1.87
CA PHE A 620 27.39 8.30 -1.09
C PHE A 620 28.50 7.29 -1.44
N TYR A 621 29.73 7.60 -1.01
CA TYR A 621 30.96 6.87 -1.38
C TYR A 621 30.89 5.35 -1.14
N ASP A 622 30.15 4.91 -0.13
CA ASP A 622 30.02 3.51 0.27
C ASP A 622 29.11 2.68 -0.66
N ALA A 623 28.24 3.35 -1.43
CA ALA A 623 27.29 2.75 -2.37
C ALA A 623 27.50 3.22 -3.83
N GLY A 624 28.40 4.16 -4.07
CA GLY A 624 28.88 4.54 -5.40
C GLY A 624 28.10 5.64 -6.14
N TYR A 625 27.30 6.43 -5.44
CA TYR A 625 26.46 7.47 -6.05
C TYR A 625 26.95 8.89 -5.73
N ASP A 626 27.13 9.73 -6.74
CA ASP A 626 27.31 11.18 -6.58
C ASP A 626 26.20 11.90 -7.35
N ILE A 627 25.35 12.65 -6.65
CA ILE A 627 24.08 13.17 -7.19
C ILE A 627 23.96 14.66 -6.92
N VAL A 628 23.78 15.46 -7.97
CA VAL A 628 23.39 16.87 -7.87
C VAL A 628 22.02 17.10 -8.49
N LYS A 629 21.17 17.85 -7.80
CA LYS A 629 19.75 18.00 -8.14
C LYS A 629 19.22 19.38 -7.80
N ASN A 630 18.25 19.85 -8.59
CA ASN A 630 17.38 20.98 -8.29
C ASN A 630 15.96 20.70 -8.81
N ASN A 631 15.06 21.70 -8.78
CA ASN A 631 13.66 21.52 -9.17
C ASN A 631 13.41 21.14 -10.65
N GLN A 632 14.39 21.34 -11.54
CA GLN A 632 14.26 21.12 -12.99
C GLN A 632 15.40 20.29 -13.60
N SER A 633 16.49 20.10 -12.87
CA SER A 633 17.76 19.60 -13.39
C SER A 633 18.33 18.57 -12.41
N TYR A 634 18.94 17.51 -12.93
CA TYR A 634 19.55 16.44 -12.15
C TYR A 634 20.71 15.83 -12.93
N LEU A 635 21.81 15.54 -12.23
CA LEU A 635 22.96 14.80 -12.73
C LEU A 635 23.36 13.78 -11.65
N LEU A 636 23.38 12.51 -12.03
CA LEU A 636 23.98 11.41 -11.27
C LEU A 636 25.25 10.96 -11.96
N PHE A 637 26.27 10.63 -11.17
CA PHE A 637 27.49 9.97 -11.58
C PHE A 637 27.72 8.72 -10.71
N ARG A 638 28.10 7.60 -11.32
CA ARG A 638 28.16 6.28 -10.68
C ARG A 638 29.60 5.78 -10.64
N ALA A 639 30.17 5.53 -9.46
CA ALA A 639 31.48 4.87 -9.34
C ALA A 639 31.67 4.20 -7.96
N GLY A 640 31.90 2.89 -7.94
CA GLY A 640 32.10 2.14 -6.69
C GLY A 640 30.91 1.27 -6.34
N TYR A 641 31.17 0.11 -5.73
CA TYR A 641 30.13 -0.81 -5.30
C TYR A 641 30.68 -1.85 -4.30
N LYS A 642 29.80 -2.56 -3.57
CA LYS A 642 30.21 -3.55 -2.55
C LYS A 642 29.84 -5.00 -2.89
N ASN A 643 28.61 -5.28 -3.32
CA ASN A 643 28.17 -6.61 -3.75
C ASN A 643 27.85 -6.61 -5.26
N ASP A 644 27.97 -7.72 -5.97
CA ASP A 644 27.69 -7.80 -7.43
C ASP A 644 26.20 -8.02 -7.74
N VAL A 645 25.31 -7.89 -6.74
CA VAL A 645 23.88 -8.18 -6.87
C VAL A 645 23.20 -6.97 -7.51
N HIS A 646 22.46 -7.20 -8.60
CA HIS A 646 21.82 -6.15 -9.43
C HIS A 646 22.79 -5.08 -9.98
N HIS A 647 24.08 -5.42 -10.03
CA HIS A 647 25.16 -4.55 -10.51
C HIS A 647 25.42 -4.76 -12.01
N HIS A 648 25.36 -3.69 -12.81
CA HIS A 648 25.74 -3.71 -14.22
C HIS A 648 27.15 -3.12 -14.41
N ASN A 649 27.68 -3.05 -15.63
CA ASN A 649 28.99 -2.45 -15.90
C ASN A 649 28.89 -0.93 -16.23
N ASP A 650 27.97 -0.24 -15.55
CA ASP A 650 27.71 1.21 -15.57
C ASP A 650 28.71 2.04 -14.74
N ASP A 651 29.91 1.52 -14.50
CA ASP A 651 30.96 2.22 -13.76
C ASP A 651 31.52 3.42 -14.52
N LEU A 652 31.55 4.57 -13.85
CA LEU A 652 31.81 5.91 -14.39
C LEU A 652 30.70 6.43 -15.32
N SER A 653 29.52 5.79 -15.36
CA SER A 653 28.37 6.27 -16.13
C SER A 653 27.73 7.53 -15.53
N ILE A 654 26.92 8.23 -16.33
CA ILE A 654 26.15 9.42 -15.93
C ILE A 654 24.69 9.35 -16.35
N TRP A 655 23.80 9.91 -15.53
CA TRP A 655 22.40 10.18 -15.90
C TRP A 655 22.14 11.69 -15.88
N LEU A 656 21.78 12.28 -17.02
CA LEU A 656 21.55 13.73 -17.14
C LEU A 656 20.08 14.03 -17.44
N TYR A 657 19.48 14.89 -16.64
CA TYR A 657 18.09 15.35 -16.77
C TYR A 657 18.05 16.87 -16.73
N LYS A 658 17.36 17.48 -17.72
CA LYS A 658 17.04 18.91 -17.79
C LYS A 658 15.64 19.06 -18.38
N ASN A 659 14.66 19.38 -17.53
CA ASN A 659 13.23 19.39 -17.87
C ASN A 659 12.78 18.12 -18.62
N GLY A 660 13.26 16.95 -18.17
CA GLY A 660 13.17 15.65 -18.86
C GLY A 660 14.57 15.04 -19.04
N ASN A 661 14.67 13.71 -19.21
CA ASN A 661 15.94 13.03 -19.45
C ASN A 661 16.66 13.54 -20.72
N ILE A 662 17.98 13.46 -20.71
CA ILE A 662 18.87 13.85 -21.83
C ILE A 662 19.81 12.70 -22.14
N ILE A 663 20.54 12.22 -21.13
CA ILE A 663 21.40 11.02 -21.16
C ILE A 663 20.86 10.04 -20.11
N THR A 664 20.74 8.77 -20.49
CA THR A 664 20.17 7.69 -19.67
C THR A 664 21.04 6.43 -19.79
N GLU A 665 20.72 5.39 -19.04
CA GLU A 665 21.19 4.03 -19.36
C GLU A 665 20.31 3.40 -20.45
N VAL A 666 20.76 2.26 -21.01
CA VAL A 666 19.91 1.32 -21.75
C VAL A 666 18.80 0.74 -20.86
N GLY A 667 19.06 0.59 -19.55
CA GLY A 667 18.14 0.00 -18.57
C GLY A 667 18.15 -1.54 -18.60
N SER A 668 17.66 -2.15 -17.53
CA SER A 668 17.63 -3.62 -17.40
C SER A 668 16.52 -4.25 -18.24
N PHE A 669 16.86 -5.25 -19.05
CA PHE A 669 15.87 -6.14 -19.65
C PHE A 669 15.20 -7.06 -18.61
N GLY A 670 15.80 -7.23 -17.43
CA GLY A 670 15.38 -8.15 -16.38
C GLY A 670 16.21 -9.44 -16.34
N TYR A 671 15.94 -10.29 -15.37
CA TYR A 671 16.83 -11.38 -14.94
C TYR A 671 16.81 -12.62 -15.87
N GLU A 672 16.49 -12.46 -17.16
CA GLU A 672 16.60 -13.52 -18.17
C GLU A 672 18.04 -13.65 -18.67
N TYR A 673 18.98 -14.07 -17.82
CA TYR A 673 20.41 -14.09 -18.15
C TYR A 673 20.83 -14.99 -19.35
N SER A 674 19.92 -15.78 -19.92
CA SER A 674 20.09 -16.51 -21.20
C SER A 674 19.63 -15.73 -22.44
N ASN A 675 18.87 -14.66 -22.25
CA ASN A 675 18.42 -13.79 -23.32
C ASN A 675 19.53 -12.79 -23.67
N PRO A 676 19.88 -12.63 -24.96
CA PRO A 676 20.90 -11.68 -25.38
C PRO A 676 20.68 -10.24 -24.89
N TYR A 677 19.43 -9.80 -24.68
CA TYR A 677 19.15 -8.46 -24.15
C TYR A 677 19.49 -8.31 -22.67
N ALA A 678 19.37 -9.36 -21.86
CA ALA A 678 19.77 -9.31 -20.45
C ALA A 678 21.29 -9.26 -20.32
N ASP A 679 22.01 -10.20 -20.96
CA ASP A 679 23.48 -10.20 -21.03
C ASP A 679 24.00 -8.84 -21.52
N TYR A 680 23.44 -8.35 -22.62
CA TYR A 680 23.79 -7.04 -23.16
C TYR A 680 23.50 -5.88 -22.20
N SER A 681 22.34 -5.85 -21.54
CA SER A 681 21.99 -4.75 -20.61
C SER A 681 22.93 -4.62 -19.42
N THR A 682 23.71 -5.66 -19.10
CA THR A 682 24.75 -5.62 -18.05
C THR A 682 26.16 -5.26 -18.57
N SER A 683 26.35 -5.15 -19.89
CA SER A 683 27.65 -4.99 -20.55
C SER A 683 28.12 -3.53 -20.59
N PHE A 684 29.44 -3.29 -20.65
CA PHE A 684 30.00 -1.91 -20.72
C PHE A 684 29.48 -1.13 -21.93
N GLU A 685 29.17 -1.87 -23.00
CA GLU A 685 28.65 -1.41 -24.26
C GLU A 685 27.26 -0.76 -24.11
N ALA A 686 26.44 -1.19 -23.14
CA ALA A 686 25.08 -0.71 -22.88
C ALA A 686 25.00 0.50 -21.92
N HIS A 687 26.13 1.10 -21.56
CA HIS A 687 26.21 2.19 -20.58
C HIS A 687 26.95 3.41 -21.13
N ASN A 688 26.94 4.51 -20.39
CA ASN A 688 27.64 5.74 -20.78
C ASN A 688 29.15 5.65 -20.54
N ASN A 689 29.80 4.61 -21.08
CA ASN A 689 31.09 4.10 -20.64
C ASN A 689 32.15 4.09 -21.76
N LEU A 690 33.38 3.70 -21.39
CA LEU A 690 34.49 3.39 -22.28
C LEU A 690 34.48 1.90 -22.66
N VAL A 691 34.41 1.62 -23.96
CA VAL A 691 34.69 0.28 -24.53
C VAL A 691 36.05 0.30 -25.22
N VAL A 692 36.82 -0.79 -25.08
CA VAL A 692 38.20 -0.89 -25.54
C VAL A 692 38.35 -2.08 -26.50
N ASP A 693 38.94 -1.81 -27.67
CA ASP A 693 39.12 -2.77 -28.79
C ASP A 693 37.85 -3.57 -29.18
N GLY A 694 36.68 -2.98 -28.93
CA GLY A 694 35.37 -3.49 -29.35
C GLY A 694 34.66 -4.43 -28.37
N LYS A 695 35.32 -4.93 -27.31
CA LYS A 695 34.64 -5.56 -26.16
C LYS A 695 35.48 -5.53 -24.88
N ASN A 696 34.87 -5.09 -23.78
CA ASN A 696 35.50 -5.13 -22.46
C ASN A 696 35.36 -6.50 -21.76
N ILE A 697 36.26 -6.78 -20.81
CA ILE A 697 36.15 -7.87 -19.83
C ILE A 697 36.27 -7.26 -18.43
N ALA A 698 35.25 -7.42 -17.59
CA ALA A 698 35.22 -6.90 -16.23
C ALA A 698 36.22 -7.62 -15.31
N ARG A 699 36.96 -6.86 -14.49
CA ARG A 699 37.93 -7.37 -13.52
C ARG A 699 37.69 -6.81 -12.12
N GLY A 700 37.05 -7.63 -11.27
CA GLY A 700 36.85 -7.33 -9.85
C GLY A 700 36.02 -6.07 -9.61
N LYS A 701 36.31 -5.39 -8.49
CA LYS A 701 35.56 -4.22 -7.98
C LYS A 701 36.44 -2.99 -7.81
N ASP A 702 37.53 -2.90 -8.59
CA ASP A 702 38.50 -1.81 -8.47
C ASP A 702 37.97 -0.55 -9.19
N VAL A 703 36.97 0.07 -8.56
CA VAL A 703 36.31 1.30 -8.99
C VAL A 703 35.90 2.10 -7.76
N VAL A 704 36.12 3.42 -7.79
CA VAL A 704 35.84 4.33 -6.66
C VAL A 704 35.37 5.71 -7.12
N LEU A 705 34.50 6.34 -6.33
CA LEU A 705 34.39 7.81 -6.26
C LEU A 705 35.62 8.39 -5.56
N GLU A 706 36.19 9.45 -6.09
CA GLU A 706 37.26 10.23 -5.43
C GLU A 706 36.69 11.54 -4.84
N GLU A 707 37.20 11.97 -3.70
CA GLU A 707 36.84 13.28 -3.14
C GLU A 707 37.34 14.40 -4.06
N SER A 708 36.45 15.34 -4.39
CA SER A 708 36.78 16.54 -5.15
C SER A 708 36.95 17.74 -4.22
N SER A 709 37.89 18.64 -4.54
CA SER A 709 38.07 19.91 -3.85
C SER A 709 37.11 21.01 -4.32
N ALA A 710 36.23 20.72 -5.29
CA ALA A 710 35.25 21.66 -5.84
C ALA A 710 33.84 21.05 -5.88
N ASP A 711 32.87 21.79 -5.33
CA ASP A 711 31.46 21.40 -5.21
C ASP A 711 30.79 21.07 -6.56
N ASN A 712 31.34 21.57 -7.68
CA ASN A 712 30.82 21.41 -9.03
C ASN A 712 31.57 20.37 -9.89
N ILE A 713 32.48 19.59 -9.29
CA ILE A 713 33.25 18.54 -9.98
C ILE A 713 32.99 17.18 -9.31
N MET A 714 32.46 16.23 -10.07
CA MET A 714 32.34 14.81 -9.72
C MET A 714 33.53 14.03 -10.32
N LYS A 715 34.09 13.06 -9.60
CA LYS A 715 35.28 12.32 -10.07
C LYS A 715 35.27 10.87 -9.66
N GLY A 716 35.68 9.99 -10.57
CA GLY A 716 35.78 8.55 -10.31
C GLY A 716 36.84 7.87 -11.15
N VAL A 717 37.33 6.75 -10.64
CA VAL A 717 38.42 5.96 -11.20
C VAL A 717 38.00 4.50 -11.29
N SER A 718 38.33 3.82 -12.39
CA SER A 718 38.12 2.39 -12.60
C SER A 718 39.36 1.73 -13.22
N ASN A 719 39.79 0.62 -12.62
CA ASN A 719 40.75 -0.33 -13.20
C ASN A 719 40.05 -1.65 -13.60
N ARG A 720 38.71 -1.67 -13.68
CA ARG A 720 37.93 -2.89 -14.00
C ARG A 720 38.07 -3.34 -15.47
N ILE A 721 38.63 -2.51 -16.35
CA ILE A 721 38.90 -2.84 -17.75
C ILE A 721 40.31 -3.44 -17.85
N GLU A 722 40.47 -4.55 -18.58
CA GLU A 722 41.76 -5.21 -18.74
C GLU A 722 42.85 -4.27 -19.29
N ASN A 723 43.96 -4.15 -18.54
CA ASN A 723 45.17 -3.38 -18.88
C ASN A 723 44.95 -1.85 -19.03
N ILE A 724 43.80 -1.33 -18.61
CA ILE A 724 43.43 0.08 -18.71
C ILE A 724 43.10 0.65 -17.32
N LYS A 725 43.66 1.82 -16.99
CA LYS A 725 43.07 2.73 -16.00
C LYS A 725 42.20 3.75 -16.73
N PHE A 726 40.95 3.89 -16.30
CA PHE A 726 40.00 4.89 -16.79
C PHE A 726 39.66 5.83 -15.63
N GLU A 727 39.79 7.14 -15.84
CA GLU A 727 39.49 8.18 -14.85
C GLU A 727 38.59 9.22 -15.50
N ARG A 728 37.37 9.38 -14.98
CA ARG A 728 36.39 10.36 -15.47
C ARG A 728 36.22 11.46 -14.44
N GLU A 729 36.25 12.69 -14.93
CA GLU A 729 35.93 13.89 -14.18
C GLU A 729 34.79 14.64 -14.89
N VAL A 730 33.75 15.03 -14.15
CA VAL A 730 32.56 15.71 -14.67
C VAL A 730 32.41 17.04 -13.95
N GLU A 731 32.83 18.12 -14.62
CA GLU A 731 32.62 19.50 -14.20
C GLU A 731 31.26 20.00 -14.74
N TYR A 732 30.50 20.72 -13.93
CA TYR A 732 29.23 21.30 -14.35
C TYR A 732 29.01 22.73 -13.84
N ASN A 733 28.05 23.45 -14.42
CA ASN A 733 27.54 24.72 -13.90
C ASN A 733 26.26 24.51 -13.05
N SER A 734 25.90 25.50 -12.22
CA SER A 734 24.89 25.34 -11.15
C SER A 734 23.45 25.05 -11.62
N ASP A 735 23.12 25.28 -12.89
CA ASP A 735 21.84 24.93 -13.50
C ASP A 735 21.90 23.69 -14.41
N LEU A 736 23.06 23.04 -14.55
CA LEU A 736 23.29 21.90 -15.45
C LEU A 736 22.93 22.20 -16.92
N THR A 737 23.28 23.39 -17.42
CA THR A 737 23.26 23.70 -18.86
C THR A 737 24.62 23.54 -19.54
N ASN A 738 25.71 23.52 -18.78
CA ASN A 738 27.06 23.28 -19.30
C ASN A 738 27.71 22.17 -18.46
N ILE A 739 28.05 21.06 -19.11
CA ILE A 739 28.71 19.90 -18.50
C ILE A 739 29.95 19.58 -19.34
N LYS A 740 31.12 19.54 -18.69
CA LYS A 740 32.39 19.12 -19.28
C LYS A 740 32.81 17.79 -18.65
N ILE A 741 32.98 16.78 -19.50
CA ILE A 741 33.44 15.43 -19.14
C ILE A 741 34.88 15.30 -19.64
N SER A 742 35.81 14.97 -18.73
CA SER A 742 37.22 14.79 -19.01
C SER A 742 37.61 13.33 -18.80
N ASP A 743 37.71 12.58 -19.89
CA ASP A 743 37.91 11.13 -19.90
C ASP A 743 39.40 10.79 -20.12
N ASN A 744 40.08 10.46 -19.02
CA ASN A 744 41.51 10.13 -18.99
C ASN A 744 41.70 8.62 -19.05
N ILE A 745 42.46 8.14 -20.03
CA ILE A 745 42.61 6.71 -20.34
C ILE A 745 44.11 6.39 -20.44
N LYS A 746 44.57 5.41 -19.66
CA LYS A 746 45.98 5.02 -19.59
C LYS A 746 46.15 3.52 -19.75
N ALA A 747 46.94 3.12 -20.72
CA ALA A 747 47.27 1.72 -20.98
C ALA A 747 48.51 1.28 -20.19
N PHE A 748 48.36 0.18 -19.45
CA PHE A 748 49.45 -0.46 -18.71
C PHE A 748 50.38 -1.31 -19.59
N ASP A 749 49.95 -1.69 -20.81
CA ASP A 749 50.80 -2.41 -21.76
C ASP A 749 51.60 -1.46 -22.69
N LYS A 750 51.99 -1.89 -23.89
CA LYS A 750 52.78 -1.11 -24.87
C LYS A 750 52.09 -0.91 -26.23
N LYS A 751 50.83 -1.31 -26.37
CA LYS A 751 50.06 -1.23 -27.62
C LYS A 751 49.36 0.12 -27.76
N GLU A 752 48.81 0.36 -28.94
CA GLU A 752 47.68 1.26 -29.11
C GLU A 752 46.39 0.45 -29.08
N HIS A 753 45.38 0.98 -28.41
CA HIS A 753 44.03 0.46 -28.38
C HIS A 753 43.09 1.36 -29.18
N THR A 754 41.95 0.80 -29.54
CA THR A 754 40.78 1.51 -30.04
C THR A 754 39.91 1.87 -28.84
N TYR A 755 39.66 3.16 -28.63
CA TYR A 755 38.81 3.66 -27.55
C TYR A 755 37.49 4.16 -28.12
N GLU A 756 36.40 3.75 -27.46
CA GLU A 756 35.02 4.02 -27.86
C GLU A 756 34.26 4.53 -26.65
N LEU A 757 34.03 5.85 -26.58
CA LEU A 757 33.17 6.45 -25.56
C LEU A 757 31.73 6.49 -26.08
N ARG A 758 30.78 6.07 -25.23
CA ARG A 758 29.35 6.05 -25.51
C ARG A 758 28.60 6.99 -24.56
N PHE A 759 27.60 7.71 -25.07
CA PHE A 759 26.59 8.38 -24.26
C PHE A 759 25.21 8.13 -24.88
N HIS A 760 24.39 7.31 -24.23
CA HIS A 760 23.05 6.91 -24.64
C HIS A 760 22.06 8.04 -24.33
N LEU A 761 21.30 8.47 -25.33
CA LEU A 761 20.28 9.50 -25.16
C LEU A 761 18.97 8.86 -24.70
N ASP A 762 18.09 9.66 -24.09
CA ASP A 762 16.70 9.25 -23.87
C ASP A 762 15.96 9.11 -25.22
N PRO A 763 15.08 8.11 -25.44
CA PRO A 763 14.43 7.91 -26.74
C PRO A 763 13.59 9.09 -27.26
N SER A 764 13.16 10.01 -26.39
CA SER A 764 12.48 11.26 -26.80
C SER A 764 13.43 12.29 -27.44
N ILE A 765 14.74 12.05 -27.38
CA ILE A 765 15.79 12.87 -27.97
C ILE A 765 16.17 12.29 -29.34
N LYS A 766 16.43 13.18 -30.29
CA LYS A 766 17.02 12.85 -31.59
C LYS A 766 18.28 13.67 -31.81
N ALA A 767 19.28 13.04 -32.41
CA ALA A 767 20.61 13.59 -32.62
C ALA A 767 20.90 13.82 -34.11
N GLU A 768 21.52 14.96 -34.44
CA GLU A 768 21.98 15.26 -35.81
C GLU A 768 23.46 15.67 -35.81
N VAL A 769 24.30 15.02 -36.61
CA VAL A 769 25.70 15.44 -36.80
C VAL A 769 25.74 16.67 -37.71
N VAL A 770 26.31 17.77 -37.21
CA VAL A 770 26.58 18.97 -37.98
C VAL A 770 28.08 19.25 -38.02
N SER A 771 28.58 19.81 -39.11
CA SER A 771 29.98 20.25 -39.23
C SER A 771 30.05 21.76 -39.39
N ASP A 772 31.01 22.39 -38.72
CA ASP A 772 31.32 23.81 -38.94
C ASP A 772 32.13 24.03 -40.24
N SER A 773 32.43 25.29 -40.55
CA SER A 773 33.19 25.67 -41.75
C SER A 773 34.66 25.25 -41.75
N SER A 774 35.18 24.73 -40.63
CA SER A 774 36.50 24.08 -40.54
C SER A 774 36.43 22.55 -40.72
N GLY A 775 35.21 21.99 -40.81
CA GLY A 775 34.96 20.55 -40.84
C GLY A 775 34.89 19.91 -39.46
N LYS A 776 34.95 20.69 -38.37
CA LYS A 776 34.81 20.13 -37.02
C LYS A 776 33.35 19.78 -36.76
N LYS A 777 33.12 18.53 -36.34
CA LYS A 777 31.79 18.01 -36.00
C LYS A 777 31.31 18.47 -34.62
N SER A 778 30.01 18.66 -34.48
CA SER A 778 29.25 18.57 -33.24
C SER A 778 27.97 17.77 -33.48
N ILE A 779 27.30 17.34 -32.41
CA ILE A 779 25.98 16.70 -32.49
C ILE A 779 24.96 17.66 -31.89
N GLN A 780 23.93 18.02 -32.64
CA GLN A 780 22.79 18.78 -32.14
C GLN A 780 21.76 17.84 -31.52
N LEU A 781 21.17 18.24 -30.39
CA LEU A 781 20.20 17.46 -29.63
C LEU A 781 18.82 18.11 -29.72
N PHE A 782 17.82 17.35 -30.15
CA PHE A 782 16.45 17.80 -30.34
C PHE A 782 15.46 16.99 -29.48
N ARG A 783 14.47 17.65 -28.88
CA ARG A 783 13.29 16.97 -28.29
C ARG A 783 12.06 17.38 -29.09
N GLY A 784 11.53 16.44 -29.88
CA GLY A 784 10.65 16.79 -31.00
C GLY A 784 11.34 17.78 -31.94
N ASN A 785 10.65 18.85 -32.35
CA ASN A 785 11.21 19.86 -33.26
C ASN A 785 12.03 20.97 -32.54
N ILE A 786 12.35 20.82 -31.25
CA ILE A 786 13.03 21.84 -30.45
C ILE A 786 14.50 21.45 -30.26
N LEU A 787 15.41 22.26 -30.80
CA LEU A 787 16.86 22.15 -30.56
C LEU A 787 17.21 22.56 -29.12
N ILE A 788 17.35 21.56 -28.24
CA ILE A 788 17.59 21.72 -26.79
C ILE A 788 19.06 21.84 -26.40
N GLY A 789 20.00 21.47 -27.27
CA GLY A 789 21.43 21.53 -26.95
C GLY A 789 22.34 20.98 -28.04
N GLN A 790 23.62 20.80 -27.70
CA GLN A 790 24.63 20.17 -28.55
C GLN A 790 25.75 19.51 -27.73
N VAL A 791 26.42 18.52 -28.33
CA VAL A 791 27.62 17.86 -27.80
C VAL A 791 28.81 18.13 -28.72
N LYS A 792 29.96 18.47 -28.14
CA LYS A 792 31.23 18.75 -28.82
C LYS A 792 32.36 17.93 -28.18
N VAL A 793 33.37 17.59 -28.96
CA VAL A 793 34.60 16.93 -28.47
C VAL A 793 35.84 17.77 -28.78
N ASP A 794 36.94 17.61 -28.05
CA ASP A 794 38.23 18.17 -28.46
C ASP A 794 38.81 17.40 -29.66
N LYS A 795 38.78 16.06 -29.61
CA LYS A 795 39.32 15.12 -30.61
C LYS A 795 38.52 13.80 -30.68
N GLY A 796 38.93 12.93 -31.60
CA GLY A 796 38.25 11.68 -31.94
C GLY A 796 37.26 11.88 -33.09
N ASP A 797 36.84 10.79 -33.73
CA ASP A 797 35.75 10.84 -34.69
C ASP A 797 34.42 10.78 -33.93
N LEU A 798 33.66 11.88 -34.03
CA LEU A 798 32.33 12.02 -33.44
C LEU A 798 31.27 11.52 -34.42
N SER A 799 30.39 10.63 -33.98
CA SER A 799 29.26 10.15 -34.78
C SER A 799 28.09 9.74 -33.89
N ILE A 800 27.02 9.27 -34.53
CA ILE A 800 25.84 8.71 -33.86
C ILE A 800 25.76 7.24 -34.26
N ILE A 801 25.54 6.36 -33.28
CA ILE A 801 25.10 4.98 -33.51
C ILE A 801 23.70 4.80 -32.92
N ASN A 802 23.05 3.67 -33.23
CA ASN A 802 21.75 3.32 -32.65
C ASN A 802 21.96 2.17 -31.66
N ASP A 803 21.20 2.17 -30.58
CA ASP A 803 21.22 1.11 -29.56
C ASP A 803 19.80 0.88 -29.01
N VAL A 804 19.64 -0.05 -28.07
CA VAL A 804 18.33 -0.40 -27.47
C VAL A 804 18.03 0.40 -26.20
N TYR A 805 16.75 0.47 -25.80
CA TYR A 805 16.32 1.00 -24.50
C TYR A 805 15.16 0.19 -23.90
N PHE A 806 15.20 -0.01 -22.58
CA PHE A 806 14.26 -0.79 -21.79
C PHE A 806 13.70 0.05 -20.62
N PRO A 807 12.51 0.67 -20.77
CA PRO A 807 11.88 1.41 -19.66
C PRO A 807 11.36 0.48 -18.55
N TYR A 808 11.11 -0.79 -18.87
CA TYR A 808 10.62 -1.83 -17.96
C TYR A 808 11.27 -3.17 -18.33
N TYR A 809 11.43 -4.07 -17.36
CA TYR A 809 11.84 -5.44 -17.62
C TYR A 809 10.91 -6.10 -18.65
N TYR A 810 11.47 -6.93 -19.54
CA TYR A 810 10.80 -7.55 -20.71
C TYR A 810 10.09 -6.58 -21.68
N ALA A 811 10.26 -5.26 -21.55
CA ALA A 811 9.75 -4.35 -22.57
C ALA A 811 10.34 -4.73 -23.94
N LYS A 812 9.53 -4.68 -25.01
CA LYS A 812 10.09 -4.75 -26.36
C LYS A 812 11.08 -3.58 -26.50
N PRO A 813 12.32 -3.82 -26.95
CA PRO A 813 13.32 -2.76 -27.05
C PRO A 813 12.81 -1.60 -27.89
N GLU A 814 12.90 -0.40 -27.33
CA GLU A 814 12.86 0.85 -28.09
C GLU A 814 14.24 1.12 -28.69
N THR A 815 14.33 1.97 -29.72
CA THR A 815 15.61 2.35 -30.33
C THR A 815 15.99 3.75 -29.88
N THR A 816 17.21 3.90 -29.38
CA THR A 816 17.76 5.21 -29.00
C THR A 816 19.02 5.58 -29.79
N ASP A 817 19.29 6.88 -29.83
CA ASP A 817 20.47 7.47 -30.44
C ASP A 817 21.60 7.50 -29.41
N VAL A 818 22.81 7.13 -29.80
CA VAL A 818 24.00 7.14 -28.93
C VAL A 818 25.06 8.06 -29.52
N VAL A 819 25.48 9.05 -28.74
CA VAL A 819 26.66 9.87 -29.06
C VAL A 819 27.89 8.99 -28.89
N TYR A 820 28.65 8.83 -29.98
CA TYR A 820 29.75 7.89 -30.07
C TYR A 820 31.04 8.62 -30.47
N ILE A 821 32.11 8.39 -29.71
CA ILE A 821 33.42 9.00 -29.94
C ILE A 821 34.45 7.89 -30.12
N LYS A 822 35.02 7.77 -31.32
CA LYS A 822 36.01 6.75 -31.64
C LYS A 822 37.39 7.34 -31.88
N LEU A 823 38.43 6.77 -31.27
CA LEU A 823 39.82 7.14 -31.51
C LEU A 823 40.76 5.95 -31.30
N ARG A 824 41.99 6.10 -31.80
CA ARG A 824 43.07 5.14 -31.58
C ARG A 824 44.24 5.85 -30.90
N ALA A 825 44.69 5.31 -29.76
CA ALA A 825 45.79 5.86 -28.97
C ALA A 825 46.39 4.80 -28.04
N LYS A 826 47.55 5.08 -27.44
CA LYS A 826 48.00 4.34 -26.25
C LYS A 826 47.41 4.95 -24.98
N ASP A 827 47.84 6.16 -24.65
CA ASP A 827 47.38 6.95 -23.51
C ASP A 827 46.69 8.21 -24.06
N THR A 828 45.56 8.63 -23.49
CA THR A 828 44.79 9.80 -23.98
C THR A 828 43.97 10.46 -22.87
N SER A 829 43.45 11.66 -23.14
CA SER A 829 42.56 12.43 -22.28
C SER A 829 41.60 13.19 -23.18
N ILE A 830 40.29 12.97 -23.10
CA ILE A 830 39.29 13.44 -24.09
C ILE A 830 38.32 14.40 -23.38
N GLU A 831 38.06 15.57 -23.97
CA GLU A 831 37.12 16.55 -23.42
C GLU A 831 35.80 16.54 -24.20
N THR A 832 34.74 16.00 -23.60
CA THR A 832 33.37 16.04 -24.14
C THR A 832 32.60 17.14 -23.44
N ASN A 833 32.05 18.09 -24.21
CA ASN A 833 31.32 19.25 -23.70
C ASN A 833 29.86 19.17 -24.16
N ILE A 834 28.92 19.19 -23.20
CA ILE A 834 27.48 19.17 -23.42
C ILE A 834 26.93 20.56 -23.08
N GLU A 835 26.32 21.21 -24.06
CA GLU A 835 25.77 22.57 -23.97
C GLU A 835 24.26 22.52 -24.21
N LEU A 836 23.46 22.70 -23.16
CA LEU A 836 21.99 22.74 -23.20
C LEU A 836 21.46 24.18 -23.16
N LYS A 837 20.15 24.34 -23.40
CA LYS A 837 19.43 25.62 -23.44
C LYS A 837 18.30 25.72 -22.40
#